data_AF-A0A3M1W970-F1
#
_entry.id   AF-A0A3M1W970-F1
#
_cell.length_a   1.000
_cell.length_b   1.000
_cell.length_c   1.000
_cell.angle_alpha   90.00
_cell.angle_beta   90.00
_cell.angle_gamma   90.00
#
_symmetry.space_group_name_H-M   'P 1'
#
loop_
_entity.id
_entity.type
_entity.pdbx_description
1 polymer ?
#
loop_
_entity_poly.entity_id
_entity_poly.type
_entity_poly.pdbx_seq_one_letter_code
_entity_poly.pdbx_strand_id
1 'polypeptide(L)'
;MKQRWEWLVLSVGGLILLSGGLLLSPVRAGGPLFINSRGQPFHWPRNPVTYTPDRGPLGILDNAAAVELVADALSLWQEVETATIAFEQRGQLDVDVTGTNVMDVLSRVRRGINPILFDHDGSIIEALVGTGASRDIVGFGSPTLRPPGVTRGEFRQGWAVFNGLFVGQRIPLKMFRATVVHEFGHFIGLDHTQVNLREALDGLPINDRGIPTMFPLLISRHQARLHADDIAALSAIYPDPRFATSTGTIQGRVLMPNGVAGFQGANVVARRVSGVPLAISAISGDRFIGNRRPRGGNGVFDPRLRGFYRIVGLPPGRYTVEVEPIYPAFTGGSGLGPLDPPPPLVGGREFYSGAMESNDDGPRRIALVPVEAGAVVEDADIILNGQFPENDLCAQATRITSTPFVDRLDTRSAATEDDDPVHTCTASIDAGSVWYRFLPESPGVAIVDTLGSSYDTVLSAYTGRCGDLVEIACNDEFNEQIPQSQIVFGTLAGEEILIEASRAGSLPGGGDLQFSFRFFPDVLVAEREPDETIEQAQRLSSPGAVLGDIGPGDDGIISVPINGRQERLEDVFTFSLDGSAIVQVNLTPQRVDVNLDLVLFVVEDATPRVIAQSSPVGISKGIGPMELPAGTYNIGVSLSDRHPGRQRTTYILAIASSGDR
;
A
#
# COMPACT_ATOMS: atom_id res chain seq x y z
N MET A 1 -13.04 -35.43 -26.05
CA MET A 1 -12.65 -35.61 -24.63
C MET A 1 -11.71 -34.47 -24.28
N LYS A 2 -12.21 -33.44 -23.60
CA LYS A 2 -11.47 -32.22 -23.28
C LYS A 2 -10.78 -32.43 -21.93
N GLN A 3 -9.45 -32.61 -21.91
CA GLN A 3 -8.68 -32.49 -20.68
C GLN A 3 -8.74 -31.02 -20.25
N ARG A 4 -9.42 -30.75 -19.14
CA ARG A 4 -9.30 -29.51 -18.38
C ARG A 4 -7.89 -29.51 -17.78
N TRP A 5 -6.98 -28.73 -18.37
CA TRP A 5 -5.72 -28.38 -17.74
C TRP A 5 -6.06 -27.29 -16.72
N GLU A 6 -6.09 -27.67 -15.45
CA GLU A 6 -6.15 -26.73 -14.34
C GLU A 6 -4.91 -25.84 -14.40
N TRP A 7 -5.11 -24.54 -14.19
CA TRP A 7 -4.16 -23.46 -14.49
C TRP A 7 -2.77 -23.69 -13.89
N LEU A 8 -1.73 -23.76 -14.74
CA LEU A 8 -0.33 -23.74 -14.28
C LEU A 8 0.04 -22.29 -13.96
N VAL A 9 0.08 -21.97 -12.67
CA VAL A 9 0.47 -20.66 -12.15
C VAL A 9 1.99 -20.60 -12.09
N LEU A 10 2.62 -19.70 -12.85
CA LEU A 10 4.01 -19.33 -12.62
C LEU A 10 4.02 -18.52 -11.32
N SER A 11 4.61 -19.08 -10.27
CA SER A 11 4.57 -18.52 -8.93
C SER A 11 5.96 -18.06 -8.53
N VAL A 12 6.10 -16.77 -8.24
CA VAL A 12 7.13 -16.32 -7.30
C VAL A 12 6.63 -16.64 -5.90
N GLY A 13 7.16 -17.70 -5.29
CA GLY A 13 6.61 -18.35 -4.09
C GLY A 13 6.07 -17.39 -3.02
N GLY A 14 4.77 -17.53 -2.73
CA GLY A 14 4.10 -16.86 -1.62
C GLY A 14 3.16 -17.82 -0.88
N LEU A 15 3.63 -18.40 0.23
CA LEU A 15 2.92 -18.40 1.52
C LEU A 15 3.80 -18.94 2.67
N ILE A 16 3.87 -18.13 3.73
CA ILE A 16 4.09 -18.37 5.17
C ILE A 16 4.70 -19.72 5.60
N LEU A 17 5.90 -19.68 6.22
CA LEU A 17 6.15 -20.33 7.52
C LEU A 17 7.39 -19.75 8.24
N LEU A 18 7.27 -19.76 9.57
CA LEU A 18 8.12 -19.14 10.57
C LEU A 18 9.57 -19.66 10.59
N SER A 19 10.45 -18.75 11.02
CA SER A 19 11.83 -18.94 11.49
C SER A 19 12.92 -19.21 10.44
N GLY A 20 13.66 -18.14 10.11
CA GLY A 20 14.98 -18.27 9.47
C GLY A 20 15.27 -17.34 8.29
N GLY A 21 15.14 -16.02 8.46
CA GLY A 21 16.02 -15.05 7.78
C GLY A 21 16.05 -14.98 6.24
N LEU A 22 15.05 -15.47 5.51
CA LEU A 22 14.79 -15.12 4.11
C LEU A 22 13.38 -14.53 4.00
N LEU A 23 13.29 -13.20 4.13
CA LEU A 23 12.07 -12.46 3.84
C LEU A 23 11.92 -12.36 2.32
N LEU A 24 11.12 -13.25 1.72
CA LEU A 24 10.56 -13.03 0.39
C LEU A 24 9.62 -11.83 0.48
N SER A 25 9.93 -10.78 -0.28
CA SER A 25 9.07 -9.60 -0.41
C SER A 25 8.02 -9.86 -1.51
N PRO A 26 6.81 -9.30 -1.42
CA PRO A 26 5.86 -9.36 -2.53
C PRO A 26 6.49 -8.77 -3.79
N VAL A 27 6.35 -9.49 -4.90
CA VAL A 27 6.89 -9.18 -6.23
C VAL A 27 5.82 -8.44 -7.04
N ARG A 28 6.21 -7.42 -7.83
CA ARG A 28 5.39 -6.23 -8.16
C ARG A 28 5.71 -5.55 -9.52
N ALA A 29 4.82 -5.70 -10.51
CA ALA A 29 4.49 -4.81 -11.68
C ALA A 29 5.20 -4.84 -13.04
N GLY A 30 4.40 -5.00 -14.11
CA GLY A 30 4.73 -4.79 -15.52
C GLY A 30 5.57 -3.54 -15.76
N GLY A 31 6.85 -3.79 -16.01
CA GLY A 31 7.91 -2.87 -15.68
C GLY A 31 8.97 -3.56 -14.81
N PRO A 32 9.74 -2.81 -14.02
CA PRO A 32 10.81 -3.36 -13.20
C PRO A 32 10.30 -3.98 -11.90
N LEU A 33 10.79 -5.19 -11.61
CA LEU A 33 10.52 -6.00 -10.42
C LEU A 33 10.72 -5.23 -9.10
N PHE A 34 11.66 -4.29 -9.10
CA PHE A 34 12.02 -3.49 -7.94
C PHE A 34 12.37 -2.05 -8.32
N ILE A 35 11.87 -1.10 -7.51
CA ILE A 35 12.15 0.32 -7.63
C ILE A 35 12.89 0.81 -6.36
N ASN A 36 13.96 1.57 -6.54
CA ASN A 36 14.69 2.17 -5.42
C ASN A 36 13.98 3.43 -4.87
N SER A 37 14.48 3.98 -3.77
CA SER A 37 13.90 5.19 -3.14
C SER A 37 14.00 6.47 -3.98
N ARG A 38 14.54 6.41 -5.20
CA ARG A 38 14.62 7.49 -6.18
C ARG A 38 13.75 7.23 -7.41
N GLY A 39 12.94 6.17 -7.41
CA GLY A 39 12.05 5.85 -8.53
C GLY A 39 12.76 5.17 -9.70
N GLN A 40 13.97 4.64 -9.49
CA GLN A 40 14.75 3.99 -10.54
C GLN A 40 14.63 2.45 -10.44
N PRO A 41 14.52 1.74 -11.58
CA PRO A 41 14.62 0.29 -11.65
C PRO A 41 15.89 -0.25 -11.00
N PHE A 42 15.77 -1.37 -10.30
CA PHE A 42 16.95 -2.16 -9.99
C PHE A 42 17.51 -2.83 -11.24
N HIS A 43 18.84 -2.93 -11.31
CA HIS A 43 19.55 -3.55 -12.42
C HIS A 43 20.78 -4.32 -11.92
N TRP A 44 21.32 -5.20 -12.76
CA TRP A 44 22.61 -5.83 -12.49
C TRP A 44 23.76 -4.82 -12.62
N PRO A 45 24.61 -4.66 -11.59
CA PRO A 45 25.70 -3.68 -11.62
C PRO A 45 26.90 -4.10 -12.49
N ARG A 46 26.90 -5.33 -13.01
CA ARG A 46 27.96 -5.88 -13.85
C ARG A 46 27.36 -6.46 -15.12
N ASN A 47 28.09 -6.27 -16.22
CA ASN A 47 27.76 -6.79 -17.53
C ASN A 47 29.07 -7.32 -18.16
N PRO A 48 29.17 -8.62 -18.54
CA PRO A 48 28.11 -9.63 -18.52
C PRO A 48 27.68 -10.03 -17.09
N VAL A 49 26.40 -10.40 -16.97
CA VAL A 49 25.84 -11.03 -15.76
C VAL A 49 26.28 -12.48 -15.73
N THR A 50 26.99 -12.86 -14.67
CA THR A 50 27.49 -14.23 -14.54
C THR A 50 26.45 -15.15 -13.95
N TYR A 51 26.35 -16.39 -14.44
CA TYR A 51 25.48 -17.44 -13.88
C TYR A 51 26.21 -18.78 -13.77
N THR A 52 25.76 -19.64 -12.86
CA THR A 52 26.41 -20.93 -12.56
C THR A 52 25.37 -22.04 -12.50
N PRO A 53 25.21 -22.83 -13.58
CA PRO A 53 24.28 -23.95 -13.61
C PRO A 53 24.64 -25.09 -12.67
N ASP A 54 23.63 -25.85 -12.30
CA ASP A 54 23.72 -27.11 -11.58
C ASP A 54 24.49 -28.18 -12.37
N ARG A 55 25.00 -29.21 -11.67
CA ARG A 55 25.61 -30.41 -12.25
C ARG A 55 24.59 -31.53 -12.52
N GLY A 56 23.40 -31.45 -11.93
CA GLY A 56 22.34 -32.45 -12.07
C GLY A 56 21.65 -32.46 -13.45
N PRO A 57 20.87 -33.50 -13.74
CA PRO A 57 19.93 -33.51 -14.87
C PRO A 57 18.67 -32.67 -14.60
N LEU A 58 17.90 -32.36 -15.63
CA LEU A 58 16.61 -31.66 -15.53
C LEU A 58 15.49 -32.50 -16.15
N GLY A 59 14.82 -33.31 -15.32
CA GLY A 59 13.80 -34.24 -15.80
C GLY A 59 14.36 -35.21 -16.85
N ILE A 60 13.79 -35.20 -18.05
CA ILE A 60 14.26 -36.04 -19.17
C ILE A 60 15.54 -35.53 -19.84
N LEU A 61 15.99 -34.31 -19.53
CA LEU A 61 17.19 -33.73 -20.09
C LEU A 61 18.40 -34.15 -19.25
N ASP A 62 19.45 -34.62 -19.93
CA ASP A 62 20.75 -34.72 -19.29
C ASP A 62 21.30 -33.32 -18.95
N ASN A 63 22.37 -33.27 -18.18
CA ASN A 63 22.94 -32.01 -17.73
C ASN A 63 23.39 -31.11 -18.90
N ALA A 64 23.97 -31.70 -19.96
CA ALA A 64 24.44 -30.93 -21.11
C ALA A 64 23.27 -30.24 -21.82
N ALA A 65 22.18 -30.96 -22.06
CA ALA A 65 20.97 -30.40 -22.66
C ALA A 65 20.26 -29.38 -21.75
N ALA A 66 20.30 -29.57 -20.43
CA ALA A 66 19.77 -28.60 -19.47
C ALA A 66 20.58 -27.30 -19.45
N VAL A 67 21.91 -27.38 -19.51
CA VAL A 67 22.81 -26.23 -19.61
C VAL A 67 22.60 -25.49 -20.94
N GLU A 68 22.45 -26.23 -22.05
CA GLU A 68 22.15 -25.66 -23.37
C GLU A 68 20.80 -24.91 -23.36
N LEU A 69 19.76 -25.51 -22.76
CA LEU A 69 18.45 -24.86 -22.61
C LEU A 69 18.55 -23.53 -21.87
N VAL A 70 19.36 -23.45 -20.81
CA VAL A 70 19.61 -22.21 -20.06
C VAL A 70 20.32 -21.17 -20.92
N ALA A 71 21.41 -21.57 -21.60
CA ALA A 71 22.18 -20.66 -22.45
C ALA A 71 21.33 -20.11 -23.60
N ASP A 72 20.51 -20.95 -24.22
CA ASP A 72 19.56 -20.57 -25.28
C ASP A 72 18.50 -19.58 -24.79
N ALA A 73 17.98 -19.77 -23.58
CA ALA A 73 16.98 -18.88 -23.01
C ALA A 73 17.55 -17.50 -22.67
N LEU A 74 18.74 -17.46 -22.08
CA LEU A 74 19.48 -16.21 -21.80
C LEU A 74 19.88 -15.49 -23.09
N SER A 75 20.20 -16.24 -24.16
CA SER A 75 20.56 -15.66 -25.44
C SER A 75 19.42 -14.86 -26.10
N LEU A 76 18.16 -15.23 -25.85
CA LEU A 76 17.03 -14.42 -26.35
C LEU A 76 17.02 -13.00 -25.75
N TRP A 77 17.40 -12.86 -24.48
CA TRP A 77 17.45 -11.56 -23.80
C TRP A 77 18.64 -10.71 -24.24
N GLN A 78 19.81 -11.32 -24.51
CA GLN A 78 21.01 -10.59 -24.96
C GLN A 78 20.94 -10.15 -26.44
N GLU A 79 20.07 -10.77 -27.25
CA GLU A 79 19.90 -10.45 -28.67
C GLU A 79 19.01 -9.21 -28.92
N VAL A 80 18.44 -8.61 -27.87
CA VAL A 80 17.60 -7.41 -27.99
C VAL A 80 18.46 -6.20 -28.34
N GLU A 81 18.37 -5.71 -29.58
CA GLU A 81 19.21 -4.61 -30.10
C GLU A 81 19.08 -3.27 -29.37
N THR A 82 17.97 -3.06 -28.66
CA THR A 82 17.70 -1.84 -27.88
C THR A 82 18.11 -1.95 -26.41
N ALA A 83 18.73 -3.07 -26.01
CA ALA A 83 19.25 -3.30 -24.67
C ALA A 83 20.72 -3.73 -24.68
N THR A 84 21.44 -3.49 -23.58
CA THR A 84 22.89 -3.78 -23.50
C THR A 84 23.26 -5.03 -22.70
N ILE A 85 22.28 -5.80 -22.19
CA ILE A 85 22.57 -6.91 -21.27
C ILE A 85 23.28 -8.08 -21.98
N ALA A 86 24.25 -8.70 -21.30
CA ALA A 86 24.94 -9.90 -21.75
C ALA A 86 25.12 -10.89 -20.58
N PHE A 87 25.37 -12.17 -20.90
CA PHE A 87 25.52 -13.23 -19.90
C PHE A 87 26.81 -14.03 -20.09
N GLU A 88 27.35 -14.52 -18.98
CA GLU A 88 28.57 -15.35 -18.97
C GLU A 88 28.39 -16.55 -18.03
N GLN A 89 28.51 -17.77 -18.55
CA GLN A 89 28.52 -18.96 -17.70
C GLN A 89 29.85 -19.07 -16.93
N ARG A 90 29.79 -19.08 -15.60
CA ARG A 90 30.94 -19.30 -14.70
C ARG A 90 31.00 -20.75 -14.24
N GLY A 91 31.38 -21.65 -15.15
CA GLY A 91 31.48 -23.08 -14.86
C GLY A 91 30.14 -23.68 -14.42
N GLN A 92 30.17 -24.62 -13.48
CA GLN A 92 29.00 -25.21 -12.83
C GLN A 92 29.21 -25.24 -11.32
N LEU A 93 28.12 -25.42 -10.57
CA LEU A 93 28.17 -25.58 -9.11
C LEU A 93 29.07 -26.75 -8.73
N ASP A 94 29.65 -26.75 -7.53
CA ASP A 94 30.59 -27.79 -7.11
C ASP A 94 29.93 -29.14 -6.81
N VAL A 95 28.60 -29.14 -6.65
CA VAL A 95 27.76 -30.28 -6.31
C VAL A 95 26.53 -30.31 -7.20
N ASP A 96 25.94 -31.49 -7.31
CA ASP A 96 24.56 -31.67 -7.81
C ASP A 96 23.58 -31.26 -6.70
N VAL A 97 22.74 -30.28 -6.98
CA VAL A 97 21.75 -29.76 -6.01
C VAL A 97 20.48 -30.59 -6.12
N THR A 98 20.00 -31.09 -4.98
CA THR A 98 18.79 -31.90 -4.87
C THR A 98 17.97 -31.43 -3.67
N GLY A 99 16.74 -31.94 -3.50
CA GLY A 99 15.91 -31.60 -2.34
C GLY A 99 16.58 -31.89 -0.99
N THR A 100 17.56 -32.79 -0.93
CA THR A 100 18.24 -33.14 0.33
C THR A 100 19.35 -32.17 0.74
N ASN A 101 19.90 -31.40 -0.20
CA ASN A 101 21.04 -30.51 0.06
C ASN A 101 20.80 -29.04 -0.32
N VAL A 102 19.69 -28.70 -0.97
CA VAL A 102 19.44 -27.34 -1.48
C VAL A 102 19.56 -26.26 -0.41
N MET A 103 19.02 -26.51 0.80
CA MET A 103 19.09 -25.53 1.89
C MET A 103 20.54 -25.27 2.35
N ASP A 104 21.36 -26.33 2.43
CA ASP A 104 22.77 -26.21 2.79
C ASP A 104 23.55 -25.48 1.69
N VAL A 105 23.32 -25.84 0.42
CA VAL A 105 23.95 -25.20 -0.72
C VAL A 105 23.62 -23.71 -0.74
N LEU A 106 22.33 -23.33 -0.74
CA LEU A 106 21.88 -21.93 -0.79
C LEU A 106 22.42 -21.10 0.39
N SER A 107 22.52 -21.68 1.58
CA SER A 107 23.12 -21.00 2.75
C SER A 107 24.61 -20.70 2.59
N ARG A 108 25.32 -21.48 1.77
CA ARG A 108 26.78 -21.39 1.55
C ARG A 108 27.15 -20.71 0.24
N VAL A 109 26.18 -20.43 -0.65
CA VAL A 109 26.46 -19.77 -1.93
C VAL A 109 27.14 -18.43 -1.64
N ARG A 110 28.40 -18.33 -2.06
CA ARG A 110 29.20 -17.12 -1.87
C ARG A 110 28.56 -15.95 -2.62
N ARG A 111 28.69 -14.75 -2.05
CA ARG A 111 28.27 -13.50 -2.74
C ARG A 111 28.87 -13.44 -4.13
N GLY A 112 28.03 -13.14 -5.12
CA GLY A 112 28.41 -13.03 -6.53
C GLY A 112 28.31 -14.33 -7.34
N ILE A 113 27.85 -15.44 -6.75
CA ILE A 113 27.42 -16.62 -7.50
C ILE A 113 25.91 -16.55 -7.68
N ASN A 114 25.47 -16.68 -8.93
CA ASN A 114 24.05 -16.73 -9.29
C ASN A 114 23.68 -18.16 -9.73
N PRO A 115 23.21 -19.02 -8.82
CA PRO A 115 22.95 -20.43 -9.11
C PRO A 115 21.69 -20.62 -9.97
N ILE A 116 21.80 -21.51 -10.97
CA ILE A 116 20.65 -21.98 -11.77
C ILE A 116 20.46 -23.47 -11.46
N LEU A 117 19.44 -23.79 -10.68
CA LEU A 117 19.20 -25.12 -10.12
C LEU A 117 18.36 -25.98 -11.07
N PHE A 118 18.75 -27.25 -11.20
CA PHE A 118 18.02 -28.22 -12.00
C PHE A 118 17.31 -29.21 -11.08
N ASP A 119 16.03 -28.95 -10.82
CA ASP A 119 15.24 -29.83 -9.97
C ASP A 119 14.80 -31.05 -10.76
N HIS A 120 15.60 -32.11 -10.77
CA HIS A 120 15.35 -33.27 -11.61
C HIS A 120 13.95 -33.87 -11.45
N ASP A 121 13.47 -33.97 -10.22
CA ASP A 121 12.29 -34.73 -9.82
C ASP A 121 11.28 -33.93 -8.98
N GLY A 122 11.46 -32.63 -8.84
CA GLY A 122 10.59 -31.75 -8.05
C GLY A 122 10.98 -31.66 -6.57
N SER A 123 11.95 -32.44 -6.12
CA SER A 123 12.34 -32.49 -4.71
C SER A 123 12.95 -31.18 -4.20
N ILE A 124 13.59 -30.38 -5.06
CA ILE A 124 14.09 -29.06 -4.67
C ILE A 124 12.92 -28.14 -4.34
N ILE A 125 11.89 -28.09 -5.18
CA ILE A 125 10.70 -27.25 -4.95
C ILE A 125 9.94 -27.71 -3.70
N GLU A 126 9.80 -29.02 -3.49
CA GLU A 126 9.21 -29.56 -2.25
C GLU A 126 9.97 -29.08 -1.01
N ALA A 127 11.30 -29.07 -1.06
CA ALA A 127 12.14 -28.63 0.05
C ALA A 127 12.08 -27.11 0.29
N LEU A 128 11.94 -26.31 -0.77
CA LEU A 128 11.93 -24.85 -0.69
C LEU A 128 10.57 -24.26 -0.34
N VAL A 129 9.50 -24.84 -0.86
CA VAL A 129 8.14 -24.27 -0.81
C VAL A 129 7.19 -25.11 0.05
N GLY A 130 7.46 -26.40 0.19
CA GLY A 130 6.68 -27.32 1.01
C GLY A 130 5.97 -28.40 0.22
N THR A 131 5.37 -29.32 0.97
CA THR A 131 4.79 -30.56 0.44
C THR A 131 3.69 -30.30 -0.59
N GLY A 132 3.83 -30.83 -1.80
CA GLY A 132 2.87 -30.75 -2.91
C GLY A 132 3.16 -29.64 -3.92
N ALA A 133 4.03 -28.67 -3.58
CA ALA A 133 4.32 -27.51 -4.42
C ALA A 133 4.91 -27.89 -5.78
N SER A 134 5.67 -28.99 -5.86
CA SER A 134 6.29 -29.45 -7.13
C SER A 134 5.28 -29.85 -8.20
N ARG A 135 3.99 -29.97 -7.86
CA ARG A 135 2.93 -30.31 -8.81
C ARG A 135 2.34 -29.11 -9.52
N ASP A 136 2.53 -27.91 -8.95
CA ASP A 136 1.91 -26.68 -9.42
C ASP A 136 2.96 -25.66 -9.90
N ILE A 137 4.21 -25.77 -9.42
CA ILE A 137 5.30 -24.84 -9.75
C ILE A 137 6.20 -25.43 -10.85
N VAL A 138 6.23 -24.79 -12.01
CA VAL A 138 7.07 -25.19 -13.17
C VAL A 138 8.52 -24.70 -13.04
N GLY A 139 8.71 -23.59 -12.34
CA GLY A 139 10.01 -22.98 -12.04
C GLY A 139 9.80 -21.61 -11.42
N PHE A 140 10.87 -21.03 -10.91
CA PHE A 140 10.89 -19.62 -10.51
C PHE A 140 12.30 -19.03 -10.56
N GLY A 141 12.39 -17.75 -10.92
CA GLY A 141 13.63 -16.98 -10.96
C GLY A 141 13.50 -15.66 -10.20
N SER A 142 14.55 -15.24 -9.50
CA SER A 142 14.52 -13.96 -8.79
C SER A 142 15.93 -13.43 -8.45
N PRO A 143 16.16 -12.12 -8.53
CA PRO A 143 17.28 -11.48 -7.85
C PRO A 143 17.02 -11.45 -6.33
N THR A 144 18.06 -11.62 -5.52
CA THR A 144 17.97 -11.51 -4.06
C THR A 144 18.19 -10.06 -3.59
N LEU A 145 17.22 -9.54 -2.83
CA LEU A 145 17.31 -8.32 -2.00
C LEU A 145 17.37 -8.76 -0.51
N ARG A 146 18.06 -8.14 0.46
CA ARG A 146 18.47 -6.74 0.69
C ARG A 146 19.53 -6.68 1.83
N PRO A 147 20.25 -5.55 1.98
CA PRO A 147 20.25 -4.85 3.27
C PRO A 147 19.32 -3.62 3.21
N PRO A 148 18.76 -3.16 4.33
CA PRO A 148 18.01 -1.90 4.37
C PRO A 148 18.85 -0.73 3.80
N GLY A 149 18.22 0.19 3.07
CA GLY A 149 18.83 1.48 2.68
C GLY A 149 19.64 1.50 1.38
N VAL A 150 19.44 0.57 0.44
CA VAL A 150 20.15 0.63 -0.86
C VAL A 150 19.56 1.71 -1.76
N THR A 151 20.14 2.91 -1.69
CA THR A 151 19.87 4.04 -2.57
C THR A 151 20.36 3.84 -4.02
N ARG A 152 21.15 2.79 -4.29
CA ARG A 152 21.79 2.56 -5.59
C ARG A 152 20.91 1.85 -6.63
N GLY A 153 19.91 1.07 -6.22
CA GLY A 153 19.08 0.29 -7.17
C GLY A 153 19.88 -0.78 -7.93
N GLU A 154 20.67 -1.59 -7.22
CA GLU A 154 21.53 -2.62 -7.83
C GLU A 154 21.24 -4.00 -7.21
N PHE A 155 21.14 -5.03 -8.05
CA PHE A 155 21.07 -6.42 -7.61
C PHE A 155 22.42 -6.89 -7.06
N ARG A 156 22.39 -7.72 -6.01
CA ARG A 156 23.61 -8.25 -5.38
C ARG A 156 23.90 -9.70 -5.75
N GLN A 157 22.84 -10.46 -5.97
CA GLN A 157 22.84 -11.88 -6.25
C GLN A 157 21.45 -12.23 -6.78
N GLY A 158 21.30 -13.40 -7.38
CA GLY A 158 20.06 -13.91 -7.93
C GLY A 158 20.16 -15.39 -8.16
N TRP A 159 19.04 -16.03 -8.47
CA TRP A 159 18.99 -17.46 -8.68
C TRP A 159 17.75 -17.84 -9.49
N ALA A 160 17.74 -19.06 -10.01
CA ALA A 160 16.56 -19.67 -10.60
C ALA A 160 16.53 -21.17 -10.30
N VAL A 161 15.34 -21.75 -10.30
CA VAL A 161 15.13 -23.19 -10.20
C VAL A 161 14.08 -23.63 -11.21
N PHE A 162 14.34 -24.75 -11.88
CA PHE A 162 13.50 -25.29 -12.94
C PHE A 162 13.04 -26.71 -12.62
N ASN A 163 11.74 -26.97 -12.74
CA ASN A 163 11.14 -28.25 -12.33
C ASN A 163 11.14 -29.30 -13.45
N GLY A 164 12.03 -30.27 -13.32
CA GLY A 164 12.21 -31.43 -14.18
C GLY A 164 10.97 -32.33 -14.28
N LEU A 165 10.06 -32.35 -13.29
CA LEU A 165 8.81 -33.12 -13.35
C LEU A 165 7.94 -32.74 -14.56
N PHE A 166 8.06 -31.51 -15.04
CA PHE A 166 7.26 -31.00 -16.14
C PHE A 166 7.88 -31.30 -17.51
N VAL A 167 9.19 -31.47 -17.59
CA VAL A 167 9.95 -31.45 -18.85
C VAL A 167 9.65 -32.67 -19.70
N GLY A 168 8.93 -32.46 -20.80
CA GLY A 168 8.62 -33.49 -21.80
C GLY A 168 7.70 -34.62 -21.34
N GLN A 169 7.34 -34.65 -20.05
CA GLN A 169 6.38 -35.59 -19.47
C GLN A 169 5.00 -34.94 -19.29
N ARG A 170 4.94 -33.80 -18.58
CA ARG A 170 3.67 -33.09 -18.32
C ARG A 170 3.43 -31.95 -19.31
N ILE A 171 4.47 -31.25 -19.73
CA ILE A 171 4.39 -30.23 -20.79
C ILE A 171 5.44 -30.46 -21.87
N PRO A 172 5.15 -30.14 -23.14
CA PRO A 172 6.14 -30.24 -24.21
C PRO A 172 7.37 -29.38 -23.93
N LEU A 173 8.57 -29.83 -24.31
CA LEU A 173 9.83 -29.10 -24.08
C LEU A 173 9.80 -27.65 -24.63
N LYS A 174 9.14 -27.42 -25.77
CA LYS A 174 8.97 -26.08 -26.35
C LYS A 174 8.14 -25.13 -25.47
N MET A 175 7.22 -25.68 -24.69
CA MET A 175 6.40 -24.93 -23.74
C MET A 175 7.17 -24.72 -22.44
N PHE A 176 7.90 -25.73 -21.96
CA PHE A 176 8.81 -25.57 -20.82
C PHE A 176 9.89 -24.50 -21.07
N ARG A 177 10.42 -24.42 -22.30
CA ARG A 177 11.32 -23.33 -22.69
C ARG A 177 10.71 -21.95 -22.45
N ALA A 178 9.39 -21.78 -22.64
CA ALA A 178 8.74 -20.50 -22.36
C ALA A 178 8.85 -20.12 -20.88
N THR A 179 8.68 -21.08 -19.97
CA THR A 179 8.92 -20.88 -18.53
C THR A 179 10.37 -20.48 -18.27
N VAL A 180 11.34 -21.18 -18.84
CA VAL A 180 12.77 -20.84 -18.63
C VAL A 180 13.07 -19.40 -19.06
N VAL A 181 12.55 -18.97 -20.21
CA VAL A 181 12.72 -17.59 -20.70
C VAL A 181 12.03 -16.58 -19.78
N HIS A 182 10.81 -16.89 -19.31
CA HIS A 182 10.05 -16.07 -18.37
C HIS A 182 10.78 -15.86 -17.04
N GLU A 183 11.28 -16.93 -16.41
CA GLU A 183 12.00 -16.81 -15.15
C GLU A 183 13.31 -16.03 -15.27
N PHE A 184 13.93 -16.08 -16.45
CA PHE A 184 15.08 -15.22 -16.73
C PHE A 184 14.71 -13.74 -16.88
N GLY A 185 13.48 -13.42 -17.30
CA GLY A 185 12.94 -12.06 -17.20
C GLY A 185 12.92 -11.56 -15.76
N HIS A 186 12.44 -12.37 -14.81
CA HIS A 186 12.53 -12.03 -13.39
C HIS A 186 13.97 -11.92 -12.90
N PHE A 187 14.83 -12.86 -13.25
CA PHE A 187 16.26 -12.86 -12.90
C PHE A 187 16.97 -11.55 -13.29
N ILE A 188 16.56 -10.92 -14.39
CA ILE A 188 17.14 -9.65 -14.86
C ILE A 188 16.34 -8.42 -14.43
N GLY A 189 15.26 -8.60 -13.66
CA GLY A 189 14.52 -7.53 -13.02
C GLY A 189 13.25 -7.08 -13.74
N LEU A 190 12.73 -7.85 -14.69
CA LEU A 190 11.39 -7.63 -15.24
C LEU A 190 10.36 -8.29 -14.35
N ASP A 191 9.18 -7.68 -14.28
CA ASP A 191 8.01 -8.27 -13.66
C ASP A 191 7.01 -8.78 -14.71
N HIS A 192 5.84 -9.23 -14.24
CA HIS A 192 4.71 -9.66 -15.04
C HIS A 192 3.98 -8.55 -15.76
N THR A 193 3.45 -8.88 -16.93
CA THR A 193 2.66 -7.98 -17.77
C THR A 193 1.25 -8.50 -18.02
N GLN A 194 0.30 -7.58 -18.22
CA GLN A 194 -1.07 -7.90 -18.62
C GLN A 194 -1.37 -7.26 -19.98
N VAL A 195 -0.70 -7.74 -21.02
CA VAL A 195 -1.09 -7.43 -22.39
C VAL A 195 -1.89 -8.60 -22.95
N ASN A 196 -3.06 -8.29 -23.53
CA ASN A 196 -3.93 -9.25 -24.22
C ASN A 196 -4.54 -10.32 -23.30
N LEU A 197 -5.00 -9.91 -22.10
CA LEU A 197 -5.67 -10.80 -21.14
C LEU A 197 -6.86 -11.56 -21.75
N ARG A 198 -7.66 -10.89 -22.60
CA ARG A 198 -8.84 -11.52 -23.22
C ARG A 198 -8.41 -12.66 -24.15
N GLU A 199 -7.43 -12.39 -25.01
CA GLU A 199 -6.87 -13.38 -25.92
C GLU A 199 -6.19 -14.53 -25.15
N ALA A 200 -5.52 -14.24 -24.03
CA ALA A 200 -4.89 -15.28 -23.22
C ALA A 200 -5.90 -16.27 -22.60
N LEU A 201 -7.14 -15.83 -22.36
CA LEU A 201 -8.15 -16.58 -21.60
C LEU A 201 -9.35 -17.05 -22.44
N ASP A 202 -9.39 -16.77 -23.75
CA ASP A 202 -10.51 -17.17 -24.62
C ASP A 202 -10.45 -18.64 -25.09
N GLY A 203 -9.31 -19.31 -24.88
CA GLY A 203 -9.07 -20.70 -25.28
C GLY A 203 -8.87 -20.90 -26.79
N LEU A 204 -8.52 -19.85 -27.54
CA LEU A 204 -8.31 -19.87 -28.99
C LEU A 204 -6.81 -19.75 -29.35
N PRO A 205 -6.11 -20.84 -29.69
CA PRO A 205 -4.65 -20.80 -29.90
C PRO A 205 -4.12 -19.90 -31.04
N ILE A 206 -5.01 -19.33 -31.86
CA ILE A 206 -4.67 -18.53 -33.04
C ILE A 206 -4.15 -17.14 -32.67
N ASN A 207 -4.58 -16.59 -31.53
CA ASN A 207 -4.21 -15.26 -31.06
C ASN A 207 -3.18 -15.28 -29.91
N ASP A 208 -2.86 -16.46 -29.35
CA ASP A 208 -1.79 -16.68 -28.35
C ASP A 208 -0.44 -16.07 -28.75
N ARG A 209 -0.23 -15.86 -30.06
CA ARG A 209 0.96 -15.20 -30.59
C ARG A 209 1.15 -13.75 -30.11
N GLY A 210 0.12 -13.13 -29.54
CA GLY A 210 0.17 -11.79 -28.97
C GLY A 210 0.44 -11.76 -27.47
N ILE A 211 0.57 -12.91 -26.80
CA ILE A 211 0.74 -12.97 -25.33
C ILE A 211 2.24 -12.85 -25.00
N PRO A 212 2.65 -11.83 -24.23
CA PRO A 212 4.07 -11.63 -23.89
C PRO A 212 4.68 -12.78 -23.10
N THR A 213 6.01 -12.87 -23.14
CA THR A 213 6.75 -13.84 -22.34
C THR A 213 6.48 -13.65 -20.86
N MET A 214 6.47 -12.40 -20.38
CA MET A 214 6.24 -12.07 -18.97
C MET A 214 4.75 -12.13 -18.54
N PHE A 215 3.85 -12.67 -19.37
CA PHE A 215 2.47 -12.89 -18.92
C PHE A 215 2.44 -13.97 -17.80
N PRO A 216 1.71 -13.77 -16.68
CA PRO A 216 1.81 -14.65 -15.50
C PRO A 216 1.45 -16.12 -15.71
N LEU A 217 0.66 -16.43 -16.75
CA LEU A 217 0.20 -17.78 -17.04
C LEU A 217 0.93 -18.35 -18.24
N LEU A 218 1.28 -19.64 -18.16
CA LEU A 218 1.82 -20.39 -19.29
C LEU A 218 0.69 -20.82 -20.23
N ILE A 219 0.43 -19.99 -21.24
CA ILE A 219 -0.63 -20.18 -22.24
C ILE A 219 -0.15 -21.05 -23.39
N SER A 220 1.01 -20.71 -23.99
CA SER A 220 1.47 -21.40 -25.19
C SER A 220 2.99 -21.33 -25.39
N ARG A 221 3.49 -22.16 -26.31
CA ARG A 221 4.89 -22.10 -26.77
C ARG A 221 5.29 -20.74 -27.36
N HIS A 222 4.34 -19.88 -27.72
CA HIS A 222 4.65 -18.57 -28.27
C HIS A 222 5.30 -17.64 -27.25
N GLN A 223 5.14 -17.90 -25.95
CA GLN A 223 5.83 -17.17 -24.89
C GLN A 223 7.34 -17.51 -24.79
N ALA A 224 7.85 -18.47 -25.57
CA ALA A 224 9.29 -18.76 -25.69
C ALA A 224 10.03 -17.82 -26.66
N ARG A 225 9.45 -16.67 -27.00
CA ARG A 225 10.06 -15.57 -27.78
C ARG A 225 9.64 -14.25 -27.15
N LEU A 226 10.51 -13.24 -27.23
CA LEU A 226 10.20 -11.92 -26.69
C LEU A 226 9.22 -11.17 -27.58
N HIS A 227 8.29 -10.47 -26.94
CA HIS A 227 7.34 -9.58 -27.57
C HIS A 227 7.71 -8.12 -27.29
N ALA A 228 6.98 -7.20 -27.90
CA ALA A 228 7.26 -5.77 -27.81
C ALA A 228 7.27 -5.24 -26.38
N ASP A 229 6.35 -5.74 -25.56
CA ASP A 229 6.25 -5.40 -24.14
C ASP A 229 7.49 -5.87 -23.37
N ASP A 230 7.89 -7.14 -23.55
CA ASP A 230 9.10 -7.71 -22.95
C ASP A 230 10.37 -6.93 -23.36
N ILE A 231 10.49 -6.60 -24.66
CA ILE A 231 11.61 -5.85 -25.23
C ILE A 231 11.68 -4.43 -24.67
N ALA A 232 10.54 -3.74 -24.59
CA ALA A 232 10.46 -2.39 -24.07
C ALA A 232 10.82 -2.33 -22.58
N ALA A 233 10.30 -3.28 -21.78
CA ALA A 233 10.63 -3.40 -20.36
C ALA A 233 12.13 -3.66 -20.15
N LEU A 234 12.71 -4.61 -20.90
CA LEU A 234 14.16 -4.86 -20.85
C LEU A 234 14.98 -3.62 -21.21
N SER A 235 14.63 -2.97 -22.31
CA SER A 235 15.34 -1.79 -22.82
C SER A 235 15.21 -0.59 -21.88
N ALA A 236 14.15 -0.52 -21.08
CA ALA A 236 14.00 0.49 -20.04
C ALA A 236 14.98 0.30 -18.87
N ILE A 237 15.31 -0.95 -18.53
CA ILE A 237 16.22 -1.28 -17.43
C ILE A 237 17.69 -1.27 -17.89
N TYR A 238 17.97 -1.76 -19.10
CA TYR A 238 19.32 -1.88 -19.67
C TYR A 238 19.44 -1.16 -21.02
N PRO A 239 19.22 0.16 -21.11
CA PRO A 239 19.08 0.85 -22.39
C PRO A 239 20.34 0.85 -23.24
N ASP A 240 20.21 0.45 -24.51
CA ASP A 240 21.17 0.84 -25.55
C ASP A 240 21.08 2.37 -25.78
N PRO A 241 22.19 3.08 -26.06
CA PRO A 241 22.15 4.52 -26.29
C PRO A 241 21.18 4.95 -27.39
N ARG A 242 20.87 4.07 -28.36
CA ARG A 242 19.92 4.38 -29.43
C ARG A 242 18.47 4.26 -28.99
N PHE A 243 18.15 3.48 -27.95
CA PHE A 243 16.78 3.18 -27.52
C PHE A 243 15.92 4.44 -27.36
N ALA A 244 16.46 5.42 -26.61
CA ALA A 244 15.79 6.70 -26.37
C ALA A 244 15.59 7.52 -27.65
N THR A 245 16.46 7.37 -28.66
CA THR A 245 16.39 8.11 -29.93
C THR A 245 15.61 7.39 -31.02
N SER A 246 15.42 6.07 -30.92
CA SER A 246 14.74 5.24 -31.92
C SER A 246 13.28 4.92 -31.57
N THR A 247 12.88 5.18 -30.32
CA THR A 247 11.53 4.96 -29.81
C THR A 247 10.99 6.22 -29.17
N GLY A 248 9.68 6.29 -28.99
CA GLY A 248 9.03 7.34 -28.23
C GLY A 248 8.44 6.82 -26.93
N THR A 249 7.89 7.74 -26.15
CA THR A 249 7.22 7.49 -24.86
C THR A 249 5.84 8.12 -24.86
N ILE A 250 4.88 7.47 -24.21
CA ILE A 250 3.62 8.09 -23.77
C ILE A 250 3.60 8.09 -22.25
N GLN A 251 3.27 9.21 -21.63
CA GLN A 251 3.09 9.29 -20.17
C GLN A 251 1.96 10.23 -19.77
N GLY A 252 1.43 9.99 -18.57
CA GLY A 252 0.34 10.72 -17.96
C GLY A 252 0.01 10.12 -16.60
N ARG A 253 -1.16 10.45 -16.07
CA ARG A 253 -1.72 9.89 -14.84
C ARG A 253 -3.06 9.24 -15.12
N VAL A 254 -3.33 8.11 -14.48
CA VAL A 254 -4.70 7.64 -14.28
C VAL A 254 -5.22 8.37 -13.05
N LEU A 255 -6.32 9.10 -13.20
CA LEU A 255 -6.91 9.96 -12.18
C LEU A 255 -8.23 9.37 -11.70
N MET A 256 -8.54 9.57 -10.42
CA MET A 256 -9.85 9.29 -9.85
C MET A 256 -10.94 10.13 -10.56
N PRO A 257 -12.24 9.78 -10.43
CA PRO A 257 -13.31 10.53 -11.11
C PRO A 257 -13.38 12.02 -10.76
N ASN A 258 -12.77 12.44 -9.65
CA ASN A 258 -12.67 13.86 -9.28
C ASN A 258 -11.64 14.65 -10.13
N GLY A 259 -10.81 13.97 -10.92
CA GLY A 259 -9.80 14.55 -11.81
C GLY A 259 -8.55 15.10 -11.12
N VAL A 260 -8.35 14.82 -9.82
CA VAL A 260 -7.24 15.37 -9.02
C VAL A 260 -6.31 14.27 -8.51
N ALA A 261 -6.83 13.34 -7.71
CA ALA A 261 -6.06 12.25 -7.15
C ALA A 261 -5.68 11.21 -8.21
N GLY A 262 -4.49 10.63 -8.06
CA GLY A 262 -4.06 9.51 -8.90
C GLY A 262 -4.65 8.17 -8.46
N PHE A 263 -5.05 7.33 -9.42
CA PHE A 263 -5.42 5.93 -9.18
C PHE A 263 -4.21 5.01 -9.38
N GLN A 264 -3.76 4.36 -8.31
CA GLN A 264 -2.64 3.41 -8.38
C GLN A 264 -3.14 1.98 -8.67
N GLY A 265 -2.46 1.25 -9.54
CA GLY A 265 -2.72 -0.19 -9.78
C GLY A 265 -3.64 -0.50 -10.96
N ALA A 266 -3.85 0.43 -11.89
CA ALA A 266 -4.46 0.14 -13.19
C ALA A 266 -3.41 -0.26 -14.23
N ASN A 267 -3.78 -1.18 -15.12
CA ASN A 267 -2.97 -1.54 -16.28
C ASN A 267 -3.27 -0.57 -17.43
N VAL A 268 -2.26 0.15 -17.92
CA VAL A 268 -2.39 1.10 -19.02
C VAL A 268 -1.70 0.52 -20.24
N VAL A 269 -2.42 0.39 -21.36
CA VAL A 269 -1.94 -0.29 -22.57
C VAL A 269 -1.97 0.64 -23.77
N ALA A 270 -0.82 0.85 -24.40
CA ALA A 270 -0.71 1.52 -25.69
C ALA A 270 -0.78 0.49 -26.82
N ARG A 271 -1.79 0.60 -27.70
CA ARG A 271 -2.00 -0.31 -28.84
C ARG A 271 -1.81 0.41 -30.16
N ARG A 272 -0.95 -0.12 -31.02
CA ARG A 272 -0.70 0.46 -32.35
C ARG A 272 -1.91 0.21 -33.27
N VAL A 273 -2.39 1.27 -33.92
CA VAL A 273 -3.61 1.22 -34.74
C VAL A 273 -3.37 0.73 -36.17
N SER A 274 -2.16 0.94 -36.70
CA SER A 274 -1.82 0.60 -38.09
C SER A 274 -0.44 -0.04 -38.21
N GLY A 275 -0.29 -0.98 -39.15
CA GLY A 275 0.96 -1.70 -39.39
C GLY A 275 1.04 -3.01 -38.60
N VAL A 276 2.24 -3.40 -38.18
CA VAL A 276 2.45 -4.62 -37.37
C VAL A 276 1.76 -4.43 -36.00
N PRO A 277 0.82 -5.30 -35.62
CA PRO A 277 0.16 -5.22 -34.32
C PRO A 277 1.17 -5.27 -33.17
N LEU A 278 1.01 -4.35 -32.23
CA LEU A 278 1.91 -4.12 -31.11
C LEU A 278 1.10 -3.60 -29.93
N ALA A 279 1.41 -4.10 -28.74
CA ALA A 279 0.89 -3.56 -27.49
C ALA A 279 2.03 -3.55 -26.46
N ILE A 280 2.12 -2.44 -25.73
CA ILE A 280 3.07 -2.24 -24.62
C ILE A 280 2.26 -1.64 -23.48
N SER A 281 2.50 -2.10 -22.26
CA SER A 281 1.79 -1.71 -21.06
C SER A 281 2.70 -1.08 -20.01
N ALA A 282 2.08 -0.38 -19.07
CA ALA A 282 2.68 0.06 -17.83
C ALA A 282 1.62 0.04 -16.73
N ILE A 283 2.03 -0.17 -15.47
CA ILE A 283 1.13 -0.07 -14.34
C ILE A 283 1.16 1.36 -13.77
N SER A 284 -0.01 1.95 -13.57
CA SER A 284 -0.14 3.26 -12.93
C SER A 284 0.33 3.22 -11.47
N GLY A 285 1.18 4.18 -11.11
CA GLY A 285 1.79 4.30 -9.79
C GLY A 285 2.83 3.23 -9.45
N ASP A 286 3.42 2.55 -10.44
CA ASP A 286 4.48 1.55 -10.26
C ASP A 286 5.67 2.03 -9.39
N ARG A 287 5.95 3.34 -9.41
CA ARG A 287 7.03 3.98 -8.64
C ARG A 287 6.59 4.51 -7.28
N PHE A 288 5.29 4.54 -6.96
CA PHE A 288 4.76 5.09 -5.72
C PHE A 288 4.73 4.04 -4.61
N ILE A 289 5.28 4.37 -3.43
CA ILE A 289 5.47 3.43 -2.31
C ILE A 289 4.23 3.25 -1.42
N GLY A 290 3.11 3.89 -1.77
CA GLY A 290 1.86 3.89 -1.01
C GLY A 290 1.82 4.97 0.08
N ASN A 291 0.78 4.91 0.90
CA ASN A 291 0.39 6.01 1.80
C ASN A 291 0.96 5.94 3.24
N ARG A 292 1.85 4.97 3.52
CA ARG A 292 2.46 4.80 4.86
C ARG A 292 3.78 5.58 4.97
N ARG A 293 4.05 6.17 6.14
CA ARG A 293 5.36 6.81 6.41
C ARG A 293 6.52 5.83 6.11
N PRO A 294 7.54 6.23 5.34
CA PRO A 294 8.48 5.28 4.76
C PRO A 294 9.42 4.68 5.82
N ARG A 295 9.29 3.38 6.09
CA ARG A 295 10.39 2.53 6.57
C ARG A 295 10.84 1.61 5.44
N GLY A 296 11.57 2.18 4.48
CA GLY A 296 12.31 1.42 3.46
C GLY A 296 11.48 0.52 2.54
N GLY A 297 10.44 1.01 1.87
CA GLY A 297 9.76 0.24 0.81
C GLY A 297 10.47 0.31 -0.56
N ASN A 298 9.82 -0.26 -1.57
CA ASN A 298 10.22 -0.19 -2.98
C ASN A 298 9.37 0.89 -3.67
N GLY A 299 9.98 2.00 -4.04
CA GLY A 299 9.26 3.18 -4.55
C GLY A 299 9.66 4.48 -3.86
N VAL A 300 9.01 5.56 -4.28
CA VAL A 300 9.17 6.93 -3.78
C VAL A 300 7.87 7.34 -3.08
N PHE A 301 7.99 8.01 -1.94
CA PHE A 301 6.89 8.70 -1.29
C PHE A 301 6.73 10.09 -1.90
N ASP A 302 6.25 10.13 -3.15
CA ASP A 302 5.91 11.35 -3.89
C ASP A 302 4.48 11.17 -4.43
N PRO A 303 3.49 11.88 -3.87
CA PRO A 303 2.10 11.76 -4.27
C PRO A 303 1.85 12.02 -5.76
N ARG A 304 2.69 12.80 -6.44
CA ARG A 304 2.59 13.02 -7.89
C ARG A 304 2.80 11.75 -8.71
N LEU A 305 3.49 10.76 -8.15
CA LEU A 305 3.68 9.46 -8.77
C LEU A 305 2.48 8.53 -8.55
N ARG A 306 1.54 8.89 -7.67
CA ARG A 306 0.27 8.19 -7.54
C ARG A 306 -0.48 8.34 -8.88
N GLY A 307 -0.85 7.22 -9.47
CA GLY A 307 -1.49 7.14 -10.78
C GLY A 307 -0.60 7.42 -12.00
N PHE A 308 0.63 7.90 -11.81
CA PHE A 308 1.55 8.15 -12.91
C PHE A 308 1.88 6.85 -13.65
N TYR A 309 1.81 6.86 -14.98
CA TYR A 309 2.24 5.75 -15.83
C TYR A 309 3.17 6.27 -16.92
N ARG A 310 4.11 5.42 -17.36
CA ARG A 310 5.05 5.75 -18.44
C ARG A 310 5.30 4.55 -19.33
N ILE A 311 4.78 4.59 -20.55
CA ILE A 311 4.96 3.56 -21.57
C ILE A 311 6.12 3.97 -22.48
N VAL A 312 7.26 3.32 -22.33
CA VAL A 312 8.48 3.57 -23.13
C VAL A 312 8.64 2.53 -24.24
N GLY A 313 9.55 2.79 -25.18
CA GLY A 313 9.91 1.80 -26.21
C GLY A 313 8.91 1.69 -27.35
N LEU A 314 8.02 2.67 -27.50
CA LEU A 314 7.02 2.70 -28.57
C LEU A 314 7.69 3.08 -29.90
N PRO A 315 7.71 2.23 -30.93
CA PRO A 315 8.23 2.65 -32.22
C PRO A 315 7.33 3.74 -32.84
N PRO A 316 7.83 4.60 -33.75
CA PRO A 316 7.04 5.69 -34.31
C PRO A 316 5.73 5.22 -34.97
N GLY A 317 4.61 5.84 -34.65
CA GLY A 317 3.29 5.39 -35.10
C GLY A 317 2.13 6.10 -34.38
N ARG A 318 0.91 5.58 -34.57
CA ARG A 318 -0.29 6.07 -33.90
C ARG A 318 -0.84 5.00 -32.96
N TYR A 319 -1.19 5.42 -31.76
CA TYR A 319 -1.60 4.54 -30.66
C TYR A 319 -2.95 4.94 -30.10
N THR A 320 -3.74 3.96 -29.69
CA THR A 320 -4.76 4.17 -28.64
C THR A 320 -4.11 3.91 -27.30
N VAL A 321 -4.53 4.64 -26.28
CA VAL A 321 -4.15 4.36 -24.89
C VAL A 321 -5.42 3.93 -24.16
N GLU A 322 -5.35 2.78 -23.50
CA GLU A 322 -6.45 2.14 -22.80
C GLU A 322 -6.05 1.94 -21.34
N VAL A 323 -7.00 2.11 -20.42
CA VAL A 323 -6.86 1.66 -19.03
C VAL A 323 -7.79 0.47 -18.79
N GLU A 324 -7.27 -0.57 -18.14
CA GLU A 324 -8.03 -1.77 -17.78
C GLU A 324 -7.70 -2.28 -16.37
N PRO A 325 -8.64 -2.97 -15.70
CA PRO A 325 -8.35 -3.56 -14.40
C PRO A 325 -7.30 -4.66 -14.55
N ILE A 326 -6.42 -4.78 -13.55
CA ILE A 326 -5.58 -5.96 -13.40
C ILE A 326 -6.49 -7.15 -13.05
N TYR A 327 -6.23 -8.31 -13.62
CA TYR A 327 -7.03 -9.50 -13.41
C TYR A 327 -6.99 -9.89 -11.92
N PRO A 328 -8.13 -10.02 -11.22
CA PRO A 328 -8.13 -10.22 -9.76
C PRO A 328 -7.42 -11.48 -9.27
N ALA A 329 -7.16 -12.47 -10.14
CA ALA A 329 -6.39 -13.66 -9.79
C ALA A 329 -4.87 -13.47 -9.91
N PHE A 330 -4.41 -12.35 -10.45
CA PHE A 330 -3.00 -11.96 -10.51
C PHE A 330 -2.60 -11.34 -9.17
N THR A 331 -2.38 -12.23 -8.20
CA THR A 331 -2.00 -11.92 -6.82
C THR A 331 -0.76 -12.71 -6.41
N GLY A 332 -0.06 -12.30 -5.37
CA GLY A 332 1.10 -13.00 -4.84
C GLY A 332 2.18 -13.19 -5.89
N GLY A 333 2.55 -14.45 -6.14
CA GLY A 333 3.60 -14.80 -7.11
C GLY A 333 3.28 -14.52 -8.57
N SER A 334 2.03 -14.17 -8.87
CA SER A 334 1.55 -13.75 -10.20
C SER A 334 1.07 -12.30 -10.19
N GLY A 335 1.44 -11.53 -9.17
CA GLY A 335 0.99 -10.15 -8.98
C GLY A 335 1.53 -9.20 -10.04
N LEU A 336 0.73 -8.17 -10.35
CA LEU A 336 1.19 -7.02 -11.10
C LEU A 336 0.89 -5.77 -10.29
N GLY A 337 1.80 -4.82 -10.36
CA GLY A 337 1.60 -3.52 -9.79
C GLY A 337 2.22 -3.41 -8.40
N PRO A 338 2.20 -2.18 -7.85
CA PRO A 338 2.65 -1.92 -6.49
C PRO A 338 1.69 -2.48 -5.42
N LEU A 339 0.47 -2.89 -5.82
CA LEU A 339 -0.61 -3.31 -4.94
C LEU A 339 -0.96 -4.79 -5.16
N ASP A 340 -1.06 -5.54 -4.06
CA ASP A 340 -1.47 -6.95 -4.04
C ASP A 340 -2.39 -7.17 -2.83
N PRO A 341 -3.66 -7.60 -3.01
CA PRO A 341 -4.32 -7.83 -4.30
C PRO A 341 -4.50 -6.54 -5.12
N PRO A 342 -4.67 -6.66 -6.45
CA PRO A 342 -4.91 -5.49 -7.30
C PRO A 342 -6.25 -4.83 -6.94
N PRO A 343 -6.34 -3.49 -6.95
CA PRO A 343 -7.58 -2.80 -6.65
C PRO A 343 -8.59 -2.94 -7.79
N PRO A 344 -9.90 -2.97 -7.49
CA PRO A 344 -10.93 -2.81 -8.51
C PRO A 344 -10.79 -1.46 -9.23
N LEU A 345 -10.87 -1.47 -10.57
CA LEU A 345 -10.83 -0.24 -11.35
C LEU A 345 -12.19 0.48 -11.29
N VAL A 346 -12.17 1.75 -10.88
CA VAL A 346 -13.36 2.62 -10.90
C VAL A 346 -13.79 2.85 -12.35
N GLY A 347 -15.09 2.79 -12.64
CA GLY A 347 -15.63 2.96 -14.01
C GLY A 347 -15.42 1.78 -14.97
N GLY A 348 -14.44 0.92 -14.68
CA GLY A 348 -14.04 -0.17 -15.56
C GLY A 348 -13.13 0.32 -16.69
N ARG A 349 -13.15 -0.41 -17.82
CA ARG A 349 -12.23 -0.14 -18.93
C ARG A 349 -12.65 1.08 -19.73
N GLU A 350 -11.68 1.91 -20.10
CA GLU A 350 -11.88 3.05 -20.98
C GLU A 350 -10.62 3.42 -21.76
N PHE A 351 -10.72 4.46 -22.58
CA PHE A 351 -9.67 4.93 -23.47
C PHE A 351 -9.38 6.39 -23.23
N TYR A 352 -8.11 6.76 -23.42
CA TYR A 352 -7.73 8.14 -23.55
C TYR A 352 -8.50 8.82 -24.70
N SER A 353 -9.12 9.94 -24.39
CA SER A 353 -10.13 10.66 -25.16
C SER A 353 -9.66 12.07 -25.55
N GLY A 354 -8.43 12.44 -25.15
CA GLY A 354 -7.72 13.64 -25.59
C GLY A 354 -8.15 14.89 -24.81
N ALA A 355 -8.31 16.02 -25.50
CA ALA A 355 -8.79 17.26 -24.89
C ALA A 355 -10.24 17.19 -24.37
N MET A 356 -10.93 16.06 -24.57
CA MET A 356 -12.29 15.82 -24.10
C MET A 356 -12.35 14.89 -22.89
N GLU A 357 -11.20 14.54 -22.30
CA GLU A 357 -11.11 13.67 -21.11
C GLU A 357 -11.98 14.18 -19.97
N SER A 358 -12.83 13.30 -19.44
CA SER A 358 -13.73 13.55 -18.32
C SER A 358 -14.14 12.25 -17.63
N ASN A 359 -14.74 12.39 -16.44
CA ASN A 359 -15.27 11.27 -15.66
C ASN A 359 -16.60 10.67 -16.18
N ASP A 360 -17.02 11.02 -17.41
CA ASP A 360 -18.23 10.55 -18.06
C ASP A 360 -18.05 10.26 -19.57
N ASP A 361 -16.81 9.94 -19.97
CA ASP A 361 -16.42 9.64 -21.32
C ASP A 361 -17.15 8.44 -21.94
N GLY A 362 -17.68 8.66 -23.14
CA GLY A 362 -18.37 7.60 -23.89
C GLY A 362 -17.39 6.53 -24.41
N PRO A 363 -17.78 5.23 -24.45
CA PRO A 363 -16.87 4.11 -24.75
C PRO A 363 -16.33 4.07 -26.19
N ARG A 364 -16.74 5.00 -27.06
CA ARG A 364 -16.26 5.16 -28.44
C ARG A 364 -15.38 6.40 -28.63
N ARG A 365 -15.21 7.21 -27.59
CA ARG A 365 -14.39 8.41 -27.63
C ARG A 365 -12.95 7.98 -27.40
N ILE A 366 -12.17 7.99 -28.47
CA ILE A 366 -10.78 7.51 -28.46
C ILE A 366 -9.93 8.54 -29.20
N ALA A 367 -8.95 9.12 -28.51
CA ALA A 367 -7.92 9.95 -29.12
C ALA A 367 -6.77 9.08 -29.64
N LEU A 368 -6.32 9.38 -30.85
CA LEU A 368 -5.12 8.75 -31.41
C LEU A 368 -3.90 9.54 -30.99
N VAL A 369 -3.01 8.89 -30.26
CA VAL A 369 -1.74 9.47 -29.79
C VAL A 369 -0.65 9.25 -30.84
N PRO A 370 -0.15 10.30 -31.50
CA PRO A 370 1.00 10.20 -32.40
C PRO A 370 2.29 10.10 -31.59
N VAL A 371 3.14 9.14 -31.93
CA VAL A 371 4.45 8.93 -31.30
C VAL A 371 5.52 9.03 -32.36
N GLU A 372 6.54 9.85 -32.10
CA GLU A 372 7.74 10.00 -32.92
C GLU A 372 8.98 9.47 -32.19
N ALA A 373 10.04 9.17 -32.92
CA ALA A 373 11.28 8.68 -32.34
C ALA A 373 11.95 9.80 -31.52
N GLY A 374 12.37 9.52 -30.30
CA GLY A 374 12.94 10.52 -29.39
C GLY A 374 11.91 11.41 -28.69
N ALA A 375 10.63 11.31 -29.03
CA ALA A 375 9.59 12.15 -28.45
C ALA A 375 8.99 11.54 -27.17
N VAL A 376 8.62 12.41 -26.24
CA VAL A 376 7.75 12.08 -25.11
C VAL A 376 6.43 12.79 -25.35
N VAL A 377 5.35 12.01 -25.43
CA VAL A 377 3.99 12.55 -25.37
C VAL A 377 3.63 12.68 -23.91
N GLU A 378 3.48 13.92 -23.48
CA GLU A 378 3.07 14.32 -22.13
C GLU A 378 1.55 14.41 -22.03
N ASP A 379 1.04 14.52 -20.80
CA ASP A 379 -0.36 14.85 -20.47
C ASP A 379 -1.40 13.92 -21.12
N ALA A 380 -1.05 12.65 -21.30
CA ALA A 380 -2.00 11.61 -21.69
C ALA A 380 -2.81 11.12 -20.47
N ASP A 381 -3.33 12.04 -19.67
CA ASP A 381 -4.07 11.72 -18.46
C ASP A 381 -5.41 11.06 -18.80
N ILE A 382 -5.81 10.05 -18.03
CA ILE A 382 -7.09 9.36 -18.16
C ILE A 382 -7.87 9.60 -16.87
N ILE A 383 -9.04 10.22 -16.96
CA ILE A 383 -9.92 10.46 -15.80
C ILE A 383 -10.93 9.31 -15.72
N LEU A 384 -10.84 8.51 -14.66
CA LEU A 384 -11.70 7.35 -14.49
C LEU A 384 -13.18 7.74 -14.51
N ASN A 385 -13.92 7.09 -15.41
CA ASN A 385 -15.37 7.18 -15.44
C ASN A 385 -16.00 6.85 -14.08
N GLY A 386 -16.87 7.70 -13.57
CA GLY A 386 -17.53 7.42 -12.29
C GLY A 386 -18.17 8.60 -11.61
N GLN A 387 -19.07 8.30 -10.67
CA GLN A 387 -19.52 9.25 -9.67
C GLN A 387 -18.56 9.22 -8.49
N PHE A 388 -18.32 10.38 -7.89
CA PHE A 388 -17.54 10.55 -6.67
C PHE A 388 -18.33 11.43 -5.69
N PRO A 389 -18.08 11.32 -4.38
CA PRO A 389 -18.72 12.19 -3.40
C PRO A 389 -18.40 13.67 -3.63
N GLU A 390 -19.37 14.58 -3.43
CA GLU A 390 -19.10 16.02 -3.56
C GLU A 390 -18.13 16.54 -2.48
N ASN A 391 -18.03 15.85 -1.35
CA ASN A 391 -17.17 16.20 -0.23
C ASN A 391 -15.88 15.37 -0.18
N ASP A 392 -15.45 14.83 -1.32
CA ASP A 392 -14.19 14.11 -1.49
C ASP A 392 -12.97 15.02 -1.26
N LEU A 393 -13.09 16.31 -1.62
CA LEU A 393 -12.04 17.30 -1.36
C LEU A 393 -12.26 18.02 -0.02
N CYS A 394 -11.20 18.20 0.77
CA CYS A 394 -11.23 18.97 2.02
C CYS A 394 -11.85 20.38 1.84
N ALA A 395 -11.51 21.07 0.73
CA ALA A 395 -12.06 22.39 0.42
C ALA A 395 -13.59 22.38 0.17
N GLN A 396 -14.15 21.22 -0.19
CA GLN A 396 -15.55 20.99 -0.48
C GLN A 396 -16.30 20.29 0.68
N ALA A 397 -15.71 20.26 1.88
CA ALA A 397 -16.31 19.63 3.05
C ALA A 397 -17.79 19.98 3.27
N THR A 398 -18.61 18.95 3.52
CA THR A 398 -20.05 19.07 3.80
C THR A 398 -20.24 19.86 5.10
N ARG A 399 -21.06 20.91 5.07
CA ARG A 399 -21.35 21.73 6.27
C ARG A 399 -22.33 21.00 7.18
N ILE A 400 -21.96 20.86 8.45
CA ILE A 400 -22.87 20.43 9.51
C ILE A 400 -23.58 21.67 10.05
N THR A 401 -24.88 21.79 9.73
CA THR A 401 -25.69 22.99 10.08
C THR A 401 -26.64 22.79 11.26
N SER A 402 -26.82 21.56 11.74
CA SER A 402 -27.70 21.22 12.85
C SER A 402 -27.21 19.96 13.55
N THR A 403 -27.63 19.74 14.79
CA THR A 403 -27.30 18.53 15.57
C THR A 403 -28.55 17.94 16.22
N PRO A 404 -28.77 16.60 16.18
CA PRO A 404 -27.94 15.58 15.54
C PRO A 404 -27.89 15.72 14.01
N PHE A 405 -26.78 15.29 13.41
CA PHE A 405 -26.58 15.21 11.96
C PHE A 405 -26.23 13.77 11.58
N VAL A 406 -26.82 13.28 10.49
CA VAL A 406 -26.53 11.95 9.95
C VAL A 406 -26.39 12.07 8.45
N ASP A 407 -25.36 11.44 7.91
CA ASP A 407 -25.14 11.33 6.47
C ASP A 407 -24.95 9.86 6.05
N ARG A 408 -25.38 9.55 4.83
CA ARG A 408 -25.22 8.24 4.20
C ARG A 408 -24.70 8.43 2.78
N LEU A 409 -23.51 7.90 2.53
CA LEU A 409 -22.74 8.22 1.34
C LEU A 409 -22.03 6.99 0.79
N ASP A 410 -22.04 6.79 -0.53
CA ASP A 410 -21.19 5.79 -1.17
C ASP A 410 -19.80 6.40 -1.40
N THR A 411 -18.81 5.92 -0.66
CA THR A 411 -17.42 6.40 -0.70
C THR A 411 -16.50 5.48 -1.50
N ARG A 412 -17.02 4.50 -2.25
CA ARG A 412 -16.18 3.56 -3.04
C ARG A 412 -15.30 4.25 -4.08
N SER A 413 -15.74 5.40 -4.58
CA SER A 413 -14.98 6.23 -5.52
C SER A 413 -14.32 7.44 -4.87
N ALA A 414 -14.37 7.56 -3.54
CA ALA A 414 -13.64 8.61 -2.83
C ALA A 414 -12.14 8.44 -3.07
N ALA A 415 -11.48 9.55 -3.34
CA ALA A 415 -10.07 9.63 -3.60
C ALA A 415 -9.27 9.68 -2.30
N THR A 416 -8.00 9.30 -2.39
CA THR A 416 -7.00 9.80 -1.45
C THR A 416 -6.30 10.94 -2.15
N GLU A 417 -6.34 12.12 -1.56
CA GLU A 417 -5.65 13.27 -2.10
C GLU A 417 -4.18 13.30 -1.68
N ASP A 418 -3.41 14.13 -2.35
CA ASP A 418 -1.98 14.29 -2.11
C ASP A 418 -1.71 15.12 -0.84
N ASP A 419 -2.68 15.95 -0.44
CA ASP A 419 -2.66 16.81 0.75
C ASP A 419 -3.50 16.26 1.92
N ASP A 420 -4.05 15.05 1.79
CA ASP A 420 -4.69 14.34 2.90
C ASP A 420 -3.67 14.14 4.05
N PRO A 421 -4.07 14.40 5.30
CA PRO A 421 -3.17 14.35 6.45
C PRO A 421 -2.78 12.91 6.82
N VAL A 422 -1.67 12.79 7.56
CA VAL A 422 -1.31 11.52 8.19
C VAL A 422 -2.02 11.40 9.52
N HIS A 423 -2.83 10.37 9.67
CA HIS A 423 -3.52 10.04 10.92
C HIS A 423 -2.57 9.54 11.99
N THR A 424 -2.69 10.06 13.21
CA THR A 424 -1.81 9.59 14.31
C THR A 424 -2.16 8.19 14.80
N CYS A 425 -3.43 7.79 14.69
CA CYS A 425 -3.92 6.48 15.11
C CYS A 425 -3.46 5.32 14.21
N THR A 426 -3.25 5.57 12.90
CA THR A 426 -2.79 4.55 11.94
C THR A 426 -1.37 4.77 11.42
N ALA A 427 -0.81 5.98 11.60
CA ALA A 427 0.44 6.44 11.00
C ALA A 427 0.48 6.38 9.46
N SER A 428 -0.69 6.48 8.80
CA SER A 428 -0.86 6.54 7.34
C SER A 428 -1.71 7.71 6.88
N ILE A 429 -1.59 8.04 5.59
CA ILE A 429 -2.66 8.73 4.85
C ILE A 429 -3.67 7.65 4.46
N ASP A 430 -4.76 7.52 5.20
CA ASP A 430 -5.75 6.47 4.95
C ASP A 430 -6.54 6.73 3.66
N ALA A 431 -7.18 5.70 3.13
CA ALA A 431 -7.67 5.73 1.75
C ALA A 431 -9.09 6.29 1.62
N GLY A 432 -9.41 6.97 0.51
CA GLY A 432 -10.78 7.40 0.21
C GLY A 432 -11.38 8.33 1.26
N SER A 433 -10.85 9.55 1.38
CA SER A 433 -11.28 10.52 2.38
C SER A 433 -12.55 11.25 1.93
N VAL A 434 -13.45 11.49 2.88
CA VAL A 434 -14.56 12.44 2.70
C VAL A 434 -14.63 13.37 3.90
N TRP A 435 -15.01 14.61 3.64
CA TRP A 435 -14.81 15.71 4.58
C TRP A 435 -16.12 16.34 5.02
N TYR A 436 -16.17 16.69 6.31
CA TYR A 436 -17.23 17.47 6.92
C TYR A 436 -16.61 18.67 7.64
N ARG A 437 -17.38 19.74 7.79
CA ARG A 437 -16.97 20.91 8.58
C ARG A 437 -18.05 21.37 9.52
N PHE A 438 -17.63 21.79 10.70
CA PHE A 438 -18.51 22.27 11.76
C PHE A 438 -17.96 23.57 12.33
N LEU A 439 -18.83 24.56 12.50
CA LEU A 439 -18.50 25.83 13.16
C LEU A 439 -19.32 25.91 14.45
N PRO A 440 -18.72 25.72 15.64
CA PRO A 440 -19.43 25.78 16.91
C PRO A 440 -19.88 27.22 17.19
N GLU A 441 -21.14 27.42 17.55
CA GLU A 441 -21.65 28.74 17.98
C GLU A 441 -21.36 29.01 19.47
N SER A 442 -21.16 27.95 20.26
CA SER A 442 -20.76 28.01 21.67
C SER A 442 -19.75 26.89 21.96
N PRO A 443 -18.95 26.98 23.04
CA PRO A 443 -18.01 25.92 23.39
C PRO A 443 -18.76 24.68 23.89
N GLY A 444 -18.21 23.49 23.63
CA GLY A 444 -18.90 22.24 23.99
C GLY A 444 -18.16 20.99 23.56
N VAL A 445 -18.86 19.87 23.57
CA VAL A 445 -18.33 18.54 23.20
C VAL A 445 -19.00 18.03 21.94
N ALA A 446 -18.21 17.59 20.97
CA ALA A 446 -18.66 16.86 19.80
C ALA A 446 -18.39 15.36 19.96
N ILE A 447 -19.35 14.56 19.53
CA ILE A 447 -19.25 13.11 19.40
C ILE A 447 -19.53 12.76 17.95
N VAL A 448 -18.60 12.04 17.32
CA VAL A 448 -18.70 11.63 15.93
C VAL A 448 -18.45 10.14 15.84
N ASP A 449 -19.32 9.42 15.13
CA ASP A 449 -19.15 8.00 14.89
C ASP A 449 -19.50 7.60 13.46
N THR A 450 -18.90 6.51 13.01
CA THR A 450 -19.18 5.88 11.71
C THR A 450 -19.89 4.55 11.86
N LEU A 451 -20.52 4.30 13.01
CA LEU A 451 -21.11 3.00 13.35
C LEU A 451 -22.21 2.64 12.34
N GLY A 452 -22.15 1.41 11.83
CA GLY A 452 -23.05 0.92 10.80
C GLY A 452 -22.54 1.09 9.37
N SER A 453 -21.36 1.69 9.18
CA SER A 453 -20.67 1.69 7.88
C SER A 453 -20.29 0.26 7.45
N SER A 454 -20.21 0.04 6.15
CA SER A 454 -19.93 -1.28 5.55
C SER A 454 -18.44 -1.65 5.47
N TYR A 455 -17.56 -0.79 6.01
CA TYR A 455 -16.11 -0.92 5.91
C TYR A 455 -15.41 -0.43 7.19
N ASP A 456 -14.14 -0.77 7.28
CA ASP A 456 -13.21 -0.34 8.34
C ASP A 456 -12.84 1.13 8.14
N THR A 457 -13.21 1.99 9.09
CA THR A 457 -13.10 3.45 8.93
C THR A 457 -11.94 4.01 9.74
N VAL A 458 -11.50 5.22 9.41
CA VAL A 458 -10.72 6.07 10.30
C VAL A 458 -11.44 7.41 10.40
N LEU A 459 -11.61 7.90 11.62
CA LEU A 459 -12.18 9.22 11.90
C LEU A 459 -11.13 10.10 12.55
N SER A 460 -10.97 11.29 11.98
CA SER A 460 -10.07 12.32 12.52
C SER A 460 -10.75 13.68 12.51
N ALA A 461 -10.49 14.47 13.54
CA ALA A 461 -10.93 15.86 13.62
C ALA A 461 -9.71 16.79 13.67
N TYR A 462 -9.85 17.95 13.03
CA TYR A 462 -8.77 18.90 12.84
C TYR A 462 -9.22 20.33 13.09
N THR A 463 -8.27 21.14 13.55
CA THR A 463 -8.31 22.60 13.44
C THR A 463 -7.38 23.05 12.31
N GLY A 464 -7.44 24.32 11.92
CA GLY A 464 -6.59 24.89 10.87
C GLY A 464 -7.29 24.95 9.51
N ARG A 465 -6.53 24.78 8.43
CA ARG A 465 -7.05 24.83 7.05
C ARG A 465 -6.51 23.65 6.25
N CYS A 466 -7.21 23.24 5.20
CA CYS A 466 -6.74 22.19 4.28
C CYS A 466 -5.27 22.45 3.86
N GLY A 467 -4.43 21.43 3.97
CA GLY A 467 -2.98 21.50 3.74
C GLY A 467 -2.12 21.99 4.93
N ASP A 468 -2.73 22.47 6.02
CA ASP A 468 -2.06 22.88 7.27
C ASP A 468 -2.99 22.57 8.47
N LEU A 469 -3.34 21.29 8.61
CA LEU A 469 -4.26 20.79 9.61
C LEU A 469 -3.53 20.34 10.88
N VAL A 470 -4.12 20.62 12.04
CA VAL A 470 -3.68 20.10 13.33
C VAL A 470 -4.73 19.13 13.86
N GLU A 471 -4.35 17.85 13.95
CA GLU A 471 -5.23 16.78 14.45
C GLU A 471 -5.51 16.96 15.94
N ILE A 472 -6.80 16.94 16.31
CA ILE A 472 -7.28 17.12 17.69
C ILE A 472 -7.94 15.85 18.27
N ALA A 473 -8.30 14.89 17.41
CA ALA A 473 -8.75 13.55 17.77
C ALA A 473 -8.58 12.61 16.56
N CYS A 474 -8.28 11.34 16.80
CA CYS A 474 -8.13 10.28 15.80
C CYS A 474 -8.60 8.97 16.41
N ASN A 475 -9.34 8.18 15.63
CA ASN A 475 -9.63 6.80 15.97
C ASN A 475 -9.82 5.97 14.70
N ASP A 476 -9.25 4.77 14.66
CA ASP A 476 -9.47 3.77 13.62
C ASP A 476 -10.50 2.73 14.04
N GLU A 477 -10.54 2.30 15.30
CA GLU A 477 -11.45 1.24 15.73
C GLU A 477 -12.29 1.63 16.95
N PHE A 478 -13.59 1.31 16.92
CA PHE A 478 -14.46 1.50 18.06
C PHE A 478 -14.10 0.53 19.18
N ASN A 479 -13.79 -0.72 18.82
CA ASN A 479 -13.17 -1.74 19.67
C ASN A 479 -12.67 -2.91 18.79
N GLU A 480 -12.06 -3.92 19.42
CA GLU A 480 -11.50 -5.11 18.75
C GLU A 480 -12.49 -5.89 17.86
N GLN A 481 -13.81 -5.68 18.00
CA GLN A 481 -14.84 -6.37 17.21
C GLN A 481 -15.58 -5.45 16.23
N ILE A 482 -15.43 -4.13 16.36
CA ILE A 482 -16.15 -3.13 15.58
C ILE A 482 -15.12 -2.22 14.89
N PRO A 483 -14.88 -2.41 13.58
CA PRO A 483 -13.85 -1.68 12.83
C PRO A 483 -14.32 -0.30 12.36
N GLN A 484 -15.53 0.14 12.72
CA GLN A 484 -15.93 1.53 12.54
C GLN A 484 -15.39 2.35 13.70
N SER A 485 -15.27 3.66 13.54
CA SER A 485 -14.59 4.52 14.50
C SER A 485 -15.57 5.40 15.27
N GLN A 486 -15.13 5.88 16.43
CA GLN A 486 -15.78 6.97 17.16
C GLN A 486 -14.72 7.90 17.73
N ILE A 487 -14.92 9.22 17.60
CA ILE A 487 -14.09 10.24 18.23
C ILE A 487 -14.96 11.16 19.11
N VAL A 488 -14.34 11.68 20.16
CA VAL A 488 -14.90 12.70 21.06
C VAL A 488 -13.89 13.81 21.18
N PHE A 489 -14.31 15.07 21.07
CA PHE A 489 -13.41 16.21 21.23
C PHE A 489 -14.17 17.43 21.76
N GLY A 490 -13.44 18.29 22.49
CA GLY A 490 -13.93 19.58 22.93
C GLY A 490 -13.71 20.65 21.85
N THR A 491 -14.57 21.67 21.85
CA THR A 491 -14.54 22.76 20.86
C THR A 491 -14.70 24.11 21.53
N LEU A 492 -14.13 25.15 20.91
CA LEU A 492 -14.35 26.54 21.26
C LEU A 492 -15.29 27.21 20.25
N ALA A 493 -16.00 28.25 20.69
CA ALA A 493 -16.91 28.98 19.80
C ALA A 493 -16.14 29.70 18.67
N GLY A 494 -16.63 29.57 17.44
CA GLY A 494 -16.10 30.27 16.27
C GLY A 494 -14.83 29.66 15.66
N GLU A 495 -14.34 28.54 16.18
CA GLU A 495 -13.23 27.78 15.61
C GLU A 495 -13.76 26.68 14.68
N GLU A 496 -13.49 26.79 13.36
CA GLU A 496 -13.95 25.78 12.39
C GLU A 496 -13.20 24.46 12.61
N ILE A 497 -13.96 23.38 12.71
CA ILE A 497 -13.46 22.01 12.81
C ILE A 497 -13.70 21.30 11.50
N LEU A 498 -12.64 20.71 10.94
CA LEU A 498 -12.71 19.78 9.82
C LEU A 498 -12.71 18.35 10.35
N ILE A 499 -13.58 17.50 9.81
CA ILE A 499 -13.72 16.11 10.20
C ILE A 499 -13.54 15.27 8.95
N GLU A 500 -12.60 14.35 8.99
CA GLU A 500 -12.31 13.42 7.92
C GLU A 500 -12.84 12.03 8.29
N ALA A 501 -13.52 11.39 7.35
CA ALA A 501 -13.82 9.97 7.40
C ALA A 501 -13.14 9.29 6.21
N SER A 502 -12.30 8.30 6.49
CA SER A 502 -11.57 7.54 5.47
C SER A 502 -11.65 6.04 5.74
N ARG A 503 -11.10 5.23 4.84
CA ARG A 503 -10.93 3.78 4.98
C ARG A 503 -9.56 3.46 5.55
N ALA A 504 -9.50 2.63 6.59
CA ALA A 504 -8.24 2.16 7.13
C ALA A 504 -7.37 1.46 6.07
N GLY A 505 -6.11 1.88 5.98
CA GLY A 505 -5.11 1.32 5.06
C GLY A 505 -5.02 2.06 3.73
N SER A 506 -4.45 1.38 2.73
CA SER A 506 -4.02 2.02 1.46
C SER A 506 -4.73 1.48 0.22
N LEU A 507 -5.79 0.67 0.38
CA LEU A 507 -6.59 0.21 -0.75
C LEU A 507 -7.53 1.35 -1.17
N PRO A 508 -7.66 1.66 -2.48
CA PRO A 508 -8.51 2.76 -2.95
C PRO A 508 -9.96 2.69 -2.45
N GLY A 509 -10.54 3.85 -2.18
CA GLY A 509 -11.96 4.04 -1.85
C GLY A 509 -12.36 3.59 -0.44
N GLY A 510 -13.65 3.73 -0.15
CA GLY A 510 -14.30 3.24 1.06
C GLY A 510 -15.44 2.24 0.77
N GLY A 511 -16.61 2.50 1.31
CA GLY A 511 -17.83 1.72 1.14
C GLY A 511 -19.06 2.57 1.37
N ASP A 512 -20.19 1.95 1.71
CA ASP A 512 -21.35 2.69 2.21
C ASP A 512 -21.02 3.22 3.61
N LEU A 513 -20.81 4.53 3.70
CA LEU A 513 -20.54 5.29 4.92
C LEU A 513 -21.87 5.62 5.62
N GLN A 514 -21.90 5.40 6.92
CA GLN A 514 -22.89 5.97 7.83
C GLN A 514 -22.14 6.91 8.78
N PHE A 515 -22.31 8.22 8.62
CA PHE A 515 -21.69 9.23 9.46
C PHE A 515 -22.72 9.81 10.43
N SER A 516 -22.41 9.86 11.71
CA SER A 516 -23.26 10.44 12.75
C SER A 516 -22.50 11.49 13.55
N PHE A 517 -23.09 12.66 13.74
CA PHE A 517 -22.49 13.77 14.50
C PHE A 517 -23.48 14.33 15.52
N ARG A 518 -23.01 14.50 16.77
CA ARG A 518 -23.74 15.11 17.87
C ARG A 518 -22.88 16.17 18.56
N PHE A 519 -23.50 17.31 18.88
CA PHE A 519 -22.85 18.40 19.60
C PHE A 519 -23.64 18.78 20.85
N PHE A 520 -22.93 18.89 21.97
CA PHE A 520 -23.46 19.26 23.27
C PHE A 520 -22.91 20.64 23.62
N PRO A 521 -23.66 21.73 23.38
CA PRO A 521 -23.22 23.08 23.68
C PRO A 521 -23.19 23.34 25.18
N ASP A 522 -22.37 24.29 25.60
CA ASP A 522 -22.33 24.87 26.95
C ASP A 522 -21.97 23.86 28.06
N VAL A 523 -21.26 22.79 27.71
CA VAL A 523 -20.73 21.76 28.66
C VAL A 523 -19.22 21.88 28.89
N LEU A 524 -18.56 22.87 28.29
CA LEU A 524 -17.16 23.21 28.57
C LEU A 524 -17.11 24.14 29.79
N VAL A 525 -16.42 23.72 30.85
CA VAL A 525 -16.20 24.52 32.06
C VAL A 525 -14.73 24.92 32.19
N ALA A 526 -14.44 25.98 32.93
CA ALA A 526 -13.06 26.24 33.37
C ALA A 526 -12.67 25.26 34.49
N GLU A 527 -11.39 24.93 34.58
CA GLU A 527 -10.86 24.20 35.74
C GLU A 527 -11.02 25.00 37.04
N ARG A 528 -10.81 24.32 38.17
CA ARG A 528 -10.88 24.91 39.50
C ARG A 528 -9.77 24.35 40.39
N GLU A 529 -8.76 25.17 40.56
CA GLU A 529 -7.66 24.89 41.47
C GLU A 529 -8.00 25.09 42.96
N PRO A 530 -7.36 24.34 43.88
CA PRO A 530 -6.43 23.22 43.63
C PRO A 530 -7.16 21.94 43.17
N ASP A 531 -6.58 21.15 42.28
CA ASP A 531 -7.13 19.84 41.88
C ASP A 531 -6.11 18.67 41.80
N GLU A 532 -4.95 18.81 42.47
CA GLU A 532 -3.87 17.82 42.38
C GLU A 532 -4.07 16.56 43.26
N THR A 533 -5.18 16.50 44.01
CA THR A 533 -5.56 15.38 44.89
C THR A 533 -6.93 14.82 44.56
N ILE A 534 -7.20 13.57 44.96
CA ILE A 534 -8.49 12.90 44.70
C ILE A 534 -9.65 13.62 45.38
N GLU A 535 -9.43 14.15 46.58
CA GLU A 535 -10.46 14.85 47.35
C GLU A 535 -10.81 16.22 46.75
N GLN A 536 -9.88 16.79 45.99
CA GLN A 536 -10.02 18.10 45.35
C GLN A 536 -10.41 18.00 43.87
N ALA A 537 -10.29 16.80 43.27
CA ALA A 537 -10.53 16.56 41.86
C ALA A 537 -11.86 17.13 41.38
N GLN A 538 -11.82 17.95 40.32
CA GLN A 538 -13.00 18.56 39.77
C GLN A 538 -13.90 17.52 39.10
N ARG A 539 -15.18 17.48 39.52
CA ARG A 539 -16.19 16.60 38.92
C ARG A 539 -16.66 17.13 37.56
N LEU A 540 -16.60 16.28 36.55
CA LEU A 540 -17.09 16.54 35.19
C LEU A 540 -18.42 15.85 34.93
N SER A 541 -19.26 16.46 34.08
CA SER A 541 -20.43 15.81 33.49
C SER A 541 -20.00 14.86 32.36
N SER A 542 -20.91 13.99 31.93
CA SER A 542 -20.76 13.19 30.73
C SER A 542 -22.05 13.32 29.91
N PRO A 543 -22.00 13.88 28.68
CA PRO A 543 -20.84 14.54 28.07
C PRO A 543 -20.41 15.79 28.86
N GLY A 544 -19.11 16.10 28.82
CA GLY A 544 -18.57 17.26 29.50
C GLY A 544 -17.14 17.55 29.07
N ALA A 545 -16.70 18.79 29.23
CA ALA A 545 -15.31 19.15 28.99
C ALA A 545 -14.81 20.18 30.00
N VAL A 546 -13.50 20.23 30.18
CA VAL A 546 -12.81 21.24 30.97
C VAL A 546 -11.70 21.90 30.15
N LEU A 547 -11.62 23.22 30.22
CA LEU A 547 -10.46 24.00 29.77
C LEU A 547 -9.49 24.06 30.95
N GLY A 548 -8.38 23.31 30.84
CA GLY A 548 -7.36 23.21 31.87
C GLY A 548 -6.07 23.98 31.55
N ASP A 549 -5.22 24.17 32.55
CA ASP A 549 -4.03 25.01 32.55
C ASP A 549 -2.97 24.51 33.54
N ILE A 550 -1.90 23.91 33.01
CA ILE A 550 -0.73 23.53 33.80
C ILE A 550 0.25 24.71 33.82
N GLY A 551 0.38 25.36 34.97
CA GLY A 551 1.16 26.56 35.21
C GLY A 551 2.21 26.44 36.33
N PRO A 552 2.88 27.56 36.67
CA PRO A 552 3.79 27.61 37.81
C PRO A 552 3.04 27.51 39.15
N GLY A 553 2.86 26.30 39.66
CA GLY A 553 2.17 26.07 40.93
C GLY A 553 1.64 24.65 41.07
N ASP A 554 1.32 24.04 39.94
CA ASP A 554 0.60 22.76 39.85
C ASP A 554 1.60 21.61 39.94
N ASP A 555 2.17 21.44 41.13
CA ASP A 555 3.17 20.40 41.41
C ASP A 555 2.46 19.07 41.72
N GLY A 556 2.07 18.35 40.67
CA GLY A 556 1.22 17.17 40.74
C GLY A 556 1.48 16.19 41.88
N ILE A 557 0.51 15.88 42.75
CA ILE A 557 0.78 15.14 44.00
C ILE A 557 0.74 13.62 43.78
N ILE A 558 -0.15 13.15 42.91
CA ILE A 558 -0.37 11.72 42.65
C ILE A 558 0.65 11.21 41.65
N SER A 559 1.31 10.08 41.95
CA SER A 559 2.25 9.42 41.05
C SER A 559 1.63 8.13 40.50
N VAL A 560 1.68 7.95 39.19
CA VAL A 560 1.19 6.74 38.51
C VAL A 560 2.16 6.27 37.44
N PRO A 561 2.18 4.95 37.14
CA PRO A 561 2.94 4.44 36.01
C PRO A 561 2.26 4.83 34.69
N ILE A 562 2.94 5.59 33.82
CA ILE A 562 2.54 5.91 32.46
C ILE A 562 3.67 5.52 31.52
N ASN A 563 3.38 4.71 30.49
CA ASN A 563 4.36 4.32 29.45
C ASN A 563 5.70 3.79 30.00
N GLY A 564 5.68 3.11 31.16
CA GLY A 564 6.87 2.55 31.81
C GLY A 564 7.67 3.53 32.66
N ARG A 565 7.20 4.78 32.81
CA ARG A 565 7.77 5.82 33.69
C ARG A 565 6.80 6.13 34.83
N GLN A 566 7.33 6.65 35.93
CA GLN A 566 6.51 7.21 37.00
C GLN A 566 6.30 8.70 36.73
N GLU A 567 5.08 9.08 36.42
CA GLU A 567 4.69 10.45 36.13
C GLU A 567 3.83 11.01 37.27
N ARG A 568 3.97 12.31 37.52
CA ARG A 568 3.14 13.03 38.50
C ARG A 568 1.97 13.64 37.75
N LEU A 569 0.77 13.50 38.28
CA LEU A 569 -0.44 14.07 37.69
C LEU A 569 -0.57 15.50 38.15
N GLU A 570 -0.35 16.45 37.25
CA GLU A 570 -0.51 17.87 37.51
C GLU A 570 -1.99 18.16 37.83
N ASP A 571 -2.93 17.69 37.00
CA ASP A 571 -4.35 17.98 37.20
C ASP A 571 -5.16 16.67 37.32
N VAL A 572 -6.16 16.65 38.20
CA VAL A 572 -7.01 15.48 38.44
C VAL A 572 -8.50 15.82 38.36
N PHE A 573 -9.22 15.06 37.53
CA PHE A 573 -10.67 15.18 37.36
C PHE A 573 -11.38 13.89 37.75
N THR A 574 -12.67 13.97 38.07
CA THR A 574 -13.49 12.80 38.42
C THR A 574 -14.83 12.79 37.67
N PHE A 575 -15.33 11.60 37.39
CA PHE A 575 -16.69 11.40 36.85
C PHE A 575 -17.28 10.10 37.40
N SER A 576 -18.61 9.96 37.32
CA SER A 576 -19.30 8.76 37.78
C SER A 576 -20.24 8.22 36.71
N LEU A 577 -20.40 6.90 36.71
CA LEU A 577 -21.31 6.16 35.87
C LEU A 577 -22.37 5.47 36.75
N ASP A 578 -23.65 5.68 36.43
CA ASP A 578 -24.77 5.06 37.14
C ASP A 578 -25.01 3.59 36.71
N GLY A 579 -24.46 3.21 35.55
CA GLY A 579 -24.57 1.90 34.93
C GLY A 579 -23.33 1.59 34.07
N SER A 580 -23.25 0.37 33.53
CA SER A 580 -22.21 0.08 32.53
C SER A 580 -22.39 0.97 31.31
N ALA A 581 -21.33 1.64 30.88
CA ALA A 581 -21.34 2.53 29.74
C ALA A 581 -20.01 2.48 28.98
N ILE A 582 -20.06 2.79 27.70
CA ILE A 582 -18.86 2.96 26.89
C ILE A 582 -18.36 4.39 27.10
N VAL A 583 -17.14 4.54 27.59
CA VAL A 583 -16.50 5.83 27.89
C VAL A 583 -15.41 6.12 26.88
N GLN A 584 -15.32 7.38 26.49
CA GLN A 584 -14.23 7.92 25.70
C GLN A 584 -13.78 9.25 26.29
N VAL A 585 -12.47 9.43 26.39
CA VAL A 585 -11.83 10.63 26.92
C VAL A 585 -10.81 11.12 25.90
N ASN A 586 -10.79 12.41 25.61
CA ASN A 586 -9.84 13.01 24.69
C ASN A 586 -9.24 14.28 25.29
N LEU A 587 -7.93 14.39 25.22
CA LEU A 587 -7.14 15.50 25.72
C LEU A 587 -6.45 16.19 24.54
N THR A 588 -6.74 17.46 24.34
CA THR A 588 -6.23 18.27 23.22
C THR A 588 -5.43 19.46 23.76
N PRO A 589 -4.08 19.44 23.65
CA PRO A 589 -3.26 20.61 23.94
C PRO A 589 -3.64 21.79 23.06
N GLN A 590 -3.63 23.02 23.60
CA GLN A 590 -3.88 24.24 22.82
C GLN A 590 -2.63 24.73 22.06
N ARG A 591 -1.50 24.02 22.19
CA ARG A 591 -0.26 24.25 21.45
C ARG A 591 0.38 22.94 21.01
N VAL A 592 0.98 22.95 19.83
CA VAL A 592 1.57 21.75 19.19
C VAL A 592 2.94 21.37 19.74
N ASP A 593 3.61 22.25 20.49
CA ASP A 593 4.93 22.01 21.11
C ASP A 593 4.83 21.35 22.49
N VAL A 594 3.62 21.04 22.94
CA VAL A 594 3.32 20.46 24.25
C VAL A 594 3.10 18.96 24.12
N ASN A 595 3.71 18.19 25.02
CA ASN A 595 3.52 16.76 25.14
C ASN A 595 2.82 16.45 26.48
N LEU A 596 1.51 16.23 26.43
CA LEU A 596 0.72 15.79 27.58
C LEU A 596 0.52 14.28 27.55
N ASP A 597 0.40 13.67 28.73
CA ASP A 597 -0.03 12.30 28.93
C ASP A 597 -1.39 12.28 29.62
N LEU A 598 -2.25 11.34 29.19
CA LEU A 598 -3.60 11.14 29.73
C LEU A 598 -3.68 9.77 30.38
N VAL A 599 -4.26 9.71 31.57
CA VAL A 599 -4.49 8.46 32.31
C VAL A 599 -5.90 8.39 32.86
N LEU A 600 -6.50 7.20 32.81
CA LEU A 600 -7.76 6.88 33.45
C LEU A 600 -7.48 5.85 34.55
N PHE A 601 -7.95 6.10 35.77
CA PHE A 601 -7.65 5.25 36.92
C PHE A 601 -8.77 5.24 37.97
N VAL A 602 -8.75 4.24 38.84
CA VAL A 602 -9.58 4.16 40.05
C VAL A 602 -8.70 4.20 41.29
N VAL A 603 -9.29 4.54 42.44
CA VAL A 603 -8.61 4.50 43.72
C VAL A 603 -9.16 3.34 44.52
N GLU A 604 -8.30 2.37 44.83
CA GLU A 604 -8.60 1.18 45.62
C GLU A 604 -7.65 1.18 46.83
N ASP A 605 -8.20 1.14 48.05
CA ASP A 605 -7.42 1.18 49.31
C ASP A 605 -6.36 2.32 49.36
N ALA A 606 -6.78 3.53 48.97
CA ALA A 606 -5.94 4.73 48.86
C ALA A 606 -4.78 4.64 47.85
N THR A 607 -4.79 3.64 46.95
CA THR A 607 -3.78 3.47 45.91
C THR A 607 -4.40 3.66 44.52
N PRO A 608 -3.82 4.49 43.63
CA PRO A 608 -4.31 4.64 42.27
C PRO A 608 -3.97 3.39 41.44
N ARG A 609 -4.99 2.78 40.84
CA ARG A 609 -4.87 1.68 39.87
C ARG A 609 -5.26 2.18 38.48
N VAL A 610 -4.27 2.23 37.60
CA VAL A 610 -4.47 2.62 36.19
C VAL A 610 -5.36 1.60 35.49
N ILE A 611 -6.40 2.10 34.82
CA ILE A 611 -7.31 1.34 33.97
C ILE A 611 -6.84 1.44 32.51
N ALA A 612 -6.50 2.65 32.07
CA ALA A 612 -6.04 2.93 30.73
C ALA A 612 -5.16 4.18 30.70
N GLN A 613 -4.36 4.31 29.65
CA GLN A 613 -3.49 5.46 29.43
C GLN A 613 -3.35 5.72 27.93
N SER A 614 -3.02 6.95 27.56
CA SER A 614 -2.84 7.33 26.16
C SER A 614 -1.54 6.79 25.53
N SER A 615 -1.56 6.64 24.21
CA SER A 615 -0.36 6.40 23.40
C SER A 615 0.64 7.57 23.50
N PRO A 616 1.96 7.31 23.49
CA PRO A 616 2.96 8.38 23.45
C PRO A 616 3.01 9.10 22.09
N VAL A 617 2.31 8.61 21.06
CA VAL A 617 2.28 9.19 19.71
C VAL A 617 1.11 10.17 19.58
N GLY A 618 1.26 11.21 18.75
CA GLY A 618 0.23 12.22 18.51
C GLY A 618 0.24 13.37 19.53
N ILE A 619 -0.30 14.52 19.12
CA ILE A 619 -0.41 15.72 19.97
C ILE A 619 -1.63 15.59 20.88
N SER A 620 -2.79 15.25 20.34
CA SER A 620 -3.97 14.87 21.12
C SER A 620 -3.84 13.45 21.69
N LYS A 621 -4.39 13.24 22.89
CA LYS A 621 -4.35 11.97 23.61
C LYS A 621 -5.77 11.44 23.82
N GLY A 622 -6.05 10.25 23.29
CA GLY A 622 -7.33 9.57 23.45
C GLY A 622 -7.25 8.34 24.37
N ILE A 623 -8.33 8.08 25.11
CA ILE A 623 -8.61 6.82 25.80
C ILE A 623 -10.01 6.36 25.40
N GLY A 624 -10.13 5.09 25.02
CA GLY A 624 -11.40 4.48 24.59
C GLY A 624 -11.70 4.73 23.11
N PRO A 625 -12.85 4.23 22.62
CA PRO A 625 -14.02 3.77 23.38
C PRO A 625 -13.78 2.49 24.20
N MET A 626 -14.23 2.45 25.46
CA MET A 626 -14.13 1.23 26.29
C MET A 626 -15.33 1.07 27.23
N GLU A 627 -15.76 -0.16 27.48
CA GLU A 627 -16.84 -0.45 28.42
C GLU A 627 -16.33 -0.40 29.87
N LEU A 628 -16.97 0.43 30.69
CA LEU A 628 -16.71 0.55 32.12
C LEU A 628 -17.99 0.26 32.91
N PRO A 629 -17.92 -0.50 34.02
CA PRO A 629 -19.07 -0.71 34.90
C PRO A 629 -19.45 0.57 35.66
N ALA A 630 -20.62 0.55 36.30
CA ALA A 630 -21.03 1.60 37.24
C ALA A 630 -19.94 1.83 38.31
N GLY A 631 -19.65 3.10 38.60
CA GLY A 631 -18.55 3.44 39.50
C GLY A 631 -18.11 4.90 39.39
N THR A 632 -17.11 5.27 40.18
CA THR A 632 -16.45 6.58 40.10
C THR A 632 -15.02 6.37 39.61
N TYR A 633 -14.64 7.17 38.62
CA TYR A 633 -13.37 7.08 37.92
C TYR A 633 -12.67 8.44 37.96
N ASN A 634 -11.34 8.41 37.86
CA ASN A 634 -10.51 9.60 37.86
C ASN A 634 -9.70 9.69 36.57
N ILE A 635 -9.53 10.91 36.09
CA ILE A 635 -8.72 11.23 34.92
C ILE A 635 -7.56 12.08 35.40
N GLY A 636 -6.35 11.68 35.03
CA GLY A 636 -5.13 12.43 35.31
C GLY A 636 -4.55 13.02 34.03
N VAL A 637 -4.08 14.26 34.11
CA VAL A 637 -3.31 14.90 33.05
C VAL A 637 -1.90 15.12 33.56
N SER A 638 -0.91 14.82 32.72
CA SER A 638 0.50 15.03 33.06
C SER A 638 1.29 15.68 31.93
N LEU A 639 2.29 16.49 32.27
CA LEU A 639 3.25 17.06 31.32
C LEU A 639 4.51 16.16 31.19
N SER A 640 4.58 15.40 30.09
CA SER A 640 5.55 14.30 29.87
C SER A 640 7.02 14.74 29.82
N ASP A 641 7.31 15.94 29.30
CA ASP A 641 8.66 16.46 29.09
C ASP A 641 8.94 17.67 30.00
N ARG A 642 9.43 17.43 31.22
CA ARG A 642 9.86 18.50 32.14
C ARG A 642 10.96 19.36 31.53
N HIS A 643 10.60 20.43 30.83
CA HIS A 643 11.56 21.46 30.41
C HIS A 643 11.92 22.39 31.58
N PRO A 644 13.21 22.75 31.75
CA PRO A 644 13.62 23.75 32.73
C PRO A 644 13.13 25.14 32.29
N GLY A 645 11.96 25.53 32.82
CA GLY A 645 11.29 26.79 32.55
C GLY A 645 9.80 26.56 32.34
N ARG A 646 9.02 26.54 33.44
CA ARG A 646 7.56 26.29 33.44
C ARG A 646 6.83 27.30 32.55
N GLN A 647 6.67 26.98 31.28
CA GLN A 647 5.74 27.69 30.42
C GLN A 647 4.34 27.14 30.69
N ARG A 648 3.49 28.02 31.20
CA ARG A 648 2.05 27.81 31.34
C ARG A 648 1.47 27.19 30.07
N THR A 649 0.66 26.15 30.22
CA THR A 649 0.19 25.31 29.12
C THR A 649 -1.29 24.97 29.30
N THR A 650 -2.11 25.37 28.35
CA THR A 650 -3.55 25.09 28.37
C THR A 650 -3.94 23.91 27.48
N TYR A 651 -5.02 23.23 27.84
CA TYR A 651 -5.57 22.10 27.10
C TYR A 651 -7.09 22.02 27.26
N ILE A 652 -7.75 21.24 26.40
CA ILE A 652 -9.15 20.87 26.57
C ILE A 652 -9.22 19.36 26.81
N LEU A 653 -9.84 18.97 27.93
CA LEU A 653 -10.16 17.58 28.24
C LEU A 653 -11.65 17.35 28.05
N ALA A 654 -12.05 16.46 27.16
CA ALA A 654 -13.43 16.12 26.86
C ALA A 654 -13.72 14.66 27.23
N ILE A 655 -14.91 14.40 27.76
CA ILE A 655 -15.43 13.07 28.10
C ILE A 655 -16.84 12.89 27.54
N ALA A 656 -17.13 11.68 27.07
CA ALA A 656 -18.49 11.24 26.79
C ALA A 656 -18.71 9.76 27.17
N SER A 657 -19.98 9.42 27.44
CA SER A 657 -20.41 8.06 27.77
C SER A 657 -21.64 7.63 26.96
N SER A 658 -21.77 6.34 26.65
CA SER A 658 -22.90 5.82 25.84
C SER A 658 -24.25 5.80 26.53
N GLY A 659 -24.36 6.25 27.79
CA GLY A 659 -25.66 6.50 28.45
C GLY A 659 -26.52 7.56 27.73
N ASP A 660 -25.90 8.32 26.82
CA ASP A 660 -26.47 9.46 26.11
C ASP A 660 -26.69 9.20 24.59
N ARG A 661 -26.66 7.92 24.17
CA ARG A 661 -26.79 7.49 22.75
C ARG A 661 -28.21 7.52 22.19
#